data_AF-A0A5C7IFZ7-F1
#
_entry.id   AF-A0A5C7IFZ7-F1
#
_cell.length_a   1.000
_cell.length_b   1.000
_cell.length_c   1.000
_cell.angle_alpha   90.00
_cell.angle_beta   90.00
_cell.angle_gamma   90.00
#
_symmetry.space_group_name_H-M   'P 1'
#
loop_
_entity.id
_entity.type
_entity.pdbx_description
1 polymer ?
#
loop_
_entity_poly.entity_id
_entity_poly.type
_entity_poly.pdbx_seq_one_letter_code
_entity_poly.pdbx_strand_id
1 'polypeptide(L)'
;MERDSSDDDDDRETLIHQNDTKHDHHLPSSDHHPSTFDIQHFDNNSPSSRQRRRFVFNKRFLFAIFLPLFIVLVYFSADIRSLFSENVSSFDSVTDRMRESELRALSLLKQQQSQLFALWNQSFSNNTDTTTFFRDAKSALLNQISINKQIQQVLLSPHQNSNLSENGDTIGSNFGLETCRKADSVVANKRTIEWKPKSDKFLFAICLSGQMSNHLICLEKHMFFAALLGRVLVIPSYKVDYQYSRVLDIEHINDCLGRKVVVSFEEFAEMRKNHVNIDRFLCYFSSPQPCYIDDEHIKKLKQQLGVSVGKIENAWKEDIKKPSKKTVQDVETKFKTDDDVIAIGDVFFANVEQDWVVQPGGPIAHKCKTLIEPSKIIMLTAQRFVQTFLGSNFVALHFRRHGFLKFCNAKKPSCFYPIPQAADCITRVIERTNAPVIYLSTDAAASETGLLQSLVVLNGKTVPLVQRPPRNSAEKWDALLYRHHIEDDAQVEAMLDKTICAMSNVFIGASGSTFTEDILRLRKDWRLASVCDEYLCQVMRARLVVFPLKGRNWCFSRSVDPLASQVVSSHSPSTIKQLWQRISSSDSSSLNAQFLIDFISDKMNNAWLGLEKAPDGSFKRKIHGVGLTLLARVKPSEIFLKSISREVTDVEVTYPSSLNPRLVRQRLRHIAMRGTIIHKKYFYGSVTLIPLTSALCVLPLPNVPFFWVLFRTYSHWRALQGSEKLLQLVSDHSQTQNLIVSNAEKSESDHNNKKHESKNLQGLPLVLQPSKELDQFVCHGYKDEGLSKCAILDICKKFDLNTNDVLKFKNSK
;
A
#
# COMPACT_ATOMS: atom_id res chain seq x y z
N MET A 1 41.95 3.29 -17.87
CA MET A 1 42.07 1.82 -18.08
C MET A 1 40.89 1.18 -17.39
N GLU A 2 39.74 1.45 -17.99
CA GLU A 2 38.50 0.77 -17.82
C GLU A 2 38.68 -0.70 -18.20
N ARG A 3 37.81 -1.56 -17.68
CA ARG A 3 37.76 -2.96 -18.03
C ARG A 3 36.30 -3.34 -18.15
N ASP A 4 35.76 -3.11 -19.34
CA ASP A 4 34.37 -3.45 -19.66
C ASP A 4 34.12 -4.93 -19.38
N SER A 5 33.10 -5.22 -18.59
CA SER A 5 32.62 -6.58 -18.35
C SER A 5 31.66 -6.95 -19.47
N SER A 6 32.11 -7.78 -20.41
CA SER A 6 31.29 -8.31 -21.50
C SER A 6 30.13 -9.17 -20.97
N ASP A 7 28.89 -8.68 -21.08
CA ASP A 7 27.65 -9.41 -20.75
C ASP A 7 26.62 -9.36 -21.90
N ASP A 8 27.02 -8.87 -23.09
CA ASP A 8 26.13 -8.51 -24.22
C ASP A 8 25.85 -9.64 -25.24
N ASP A 9 26.58 -10.77 -25.20
CA ASP A 9 26.55 -11.78 -26.28
C ASP A 9 25.31 -12.73 -26.27
N ASP A 10 24.58 -12.81 -25.15
CA ASP A 10 23.45 -13.76 -24.96
C ASP A 10 22.07 -13.24 -25.42
N ASP A 11 21.95 -11.96 -25.80
CA ASP A 11 20.66 -11.24 -25.90
C ASP A 11 19.78 -11.61 -27.13
N ARG A 12 20.08 -12.72 -27.83
CA ARG A 12 19.47 -13.08 -29.13
C ARG A 12 18.32 -14.10 -29.10
N GLU A 13 18.13 -14.87 -28.02
CA GLU A 13 17.21 -16.03 -28.04
C GLU A 13 15.73 -15.75 -27.68
N THR A 14 15.29 -14.49 -27.53
CA THR A 14 13.89 -14.19 -27.12
C THR A 14 13.11 -13.22 -28.04
N LEU A 15 13.52 -13.08 -29.30
CA LEU A 15 12.70 -12.41 -30.32
C LEU A 15 11.60 -13.33 -30.84
N ILE A 16 10.34 -12.86 -30.79
CA ILE A 16 9.20 -13.59 -31.35
C ILE A 16 9.22 -13.45 -32.87
N HIS A 17 9.34 -14.57 -33.59
CA HIS A 17 9.19 -14.61 -35.04
C HIS A 17 7.80 -14.09 -35.46
N GLN A 18 7.76 -12.95 -36.15
CA GLN A 18 6.69 -12.64 -37.08
C GLN A 18 7.08 -13.22 -38.45
N ASN A 19 6.20 -14.04 -39.03
CA ASN A 19 6.40 -14.59 -40.36
C ASN A 19 5.92 -13.59 -41.42
N ASP A 20 6.85 -12.90 -42.07
CA ASP A 20 6.59 -12.29 -43.37
C ASP A 20 6.60 -13.35 -44.47
N THR A 21 5.55 -13.35 -45.31
CA THR A 21 5.49 -14.19 -46.52
C THR A 21 5.05 -13.36 -47.72
N LYS A 22 5.97 -13.13 -48.68
CA LYS A 22 5.65 -12.68 -50.03
C LYS A 22 5.52 -13.89 -50.96
N HIS A 23 4.54 -13.88 -51.87
CA HIS A 23 4.76 -13.68 -53.32
C HIS A 23 3.47 -13.88 -54.14
N ASP A 24 3.13 -12.83 -54.91
CA ASP A 24 2.78 -12.79 -56.33
C ASP A 24 1.76 -13.76 -57.00
N HIS A 25 0.80 -13.10 -57.67
CA HIS A 25 0.18 -13.42 -58.98
C HIS A 25 -0.39 -14.82 -59.29
N HIS A 26 -1.71 -14.91 -59.48
CA HIS A 26 -2.33 -15.23 -60.79
C HIS A 26 -3.85 -14.89 -60.83
N LEU A 27 -4.38 -14.62 -62.03
CA LEU A 27 -5.81 -14.52 -62.41
C LEU A 27 -6.13 -15.60 -63.47
N PRO A 28 -7.39 -15.86 -63.92
CA PRO A 28 -8.69 -15.17 -63.69
C PRO A 28 -9.76 -16.13 -63.06
N SER A 29 -11.10 -16.00 -63.12
CA SER A 29 -12.07 -15.18 -63.89
C SER A 29 -13.49 -15.17 -63.27
N SER A 30 -14.30 -14.13 -63.59
CA SER A 30 -15.79 -14.12 -63.54
C SER A 30 -16.47 -14.13 -62.14
N ASP A 31 -17.59 -13.46 -61.86
CA ASP A 31 -18.47 -12.63 -62.72
C ASP A 31 -19.20 -11.47 -61.98
N HIS A 32 -19.76 -10.54 -62.78
CA HIS A 32 -20.80 -9.53 -62.45
C HIS A 32 -20.52 -8.33 -61.47
N HIS A 33 -20.11 -7.22 -62.09
CA HIS A 33 -20.51 -5.81 -61.78
C HIS A 33 -22.07 -5.60 -61.80
N PRO A 34 -22.67 -4.40 -61.54
CA PRO A 34 -22.17 -3.04 -61.16
C PRO A 34 -22.72 -2.57 -59.78
N SER A 35 -22.61 -1.32 -59.26
CA SER A 35 -21.89 -0.04 -59.53
C SER A 35 -21.59 0.66 -58.16
N THR A 36 -20.98 1.84 -57.91
CA THR A 36 -20.63 3.13 -58.61
C THR A 36 -21.79 4.13 -58.89
N PHE A 37 -21.70 5.45 -58.67
CA PHE A 37 -20.76 6.30 -57.86
C PHE A 37 -21.29 7.76 -57.68
N ASP A 38 -20.52 8.58 -56.95
CA ASP A 38 -20.24 10.03 -57.14
C ASP A 38 -21.18 11.19 -56.71
N ILE A 39 -20.60 12.40 -56.76
CA ILE A 39 -20.99 13.69 -56.19
C ILE A 39 -21.09 14.77 -57.27
N GLN A 40 -22.12 15.63 -57.23
CA GLN A 40 -22.15 16.97 -57.84
C GLN A 40 -23.31 17.77 -57.23
N HIS A 41 -23.42 19.11 -57.29
CA HIS A 41 -22.53 20.26 -57.07
C HIS A 41 -23.42 21.49 -57.41
N PHE A 42 -23.50 22.50 -56.53
CA PHE A 42 -24.23 23.78 -56.76
C PHE A 42 -25.78 23.65 -56.97
N ASP A 43 -26.61 24.66 -56.71
CA ASP A 43 -26.40 26.10 -56.94
C ASP A 43 -27.00 27.05 -55.88
N ASN A 44 -26.71 28.35 -56.03
CA ASN A 44 -27.14 29.42 -55.15
C ASN A 44 -28.60 29.85 -55.40
N ASN A 45 -29.31 30.22 -54.32
CA ASN A 45 -30.11 31.45 -54.36
C ASN A 45 -30.51 31.98 -52.97
N SER A 46 -30.63 33.30 -52.88
CA SER A 46 -31.27 34.05 -51.79
C SER A 46 -32.03 35.23 -52.45
N PRO A 47 -33.09 35.81 -51.85
CA PRO A 47 -32.92 36.53 -50.59
C PRO A 47 -34.15 36.58 -49.63
N SER A 48 -33.89 37.14 -48.44
CA SER A 48 -34.80 37.95 -47.63
C SER A 48 -36.26 37.53 -47.38
N SER A 49 -36.59 37.29 -46.10
CA SER A 49 -37.59 38.14 -45.41
C SER A 49 -37.39 38.13 -43.89
N ARG A 50 -37.77 39.22 -43.22
CA ARG A 50 -37.84 39.31 -41.74
C ARG A 50 -39.29 39.08 -41.31
N GLN A 51 -39.55 38.20 -40.36
CA GLN A 51 -40.77 38.31 -39.53
C GLN A 51 -40.60 37.80 -38.10
N ARG A 52 -41.43 38.31 -37.20
CA ARG A 52 -41.23 38.27 -35.74
C ARG A 52 -41.90 37.05 -35.10
N ARG A 53 -41.26 36.50 -34.04
CA ARG A 53 -41.88 35.52 -33.14
C ARG A 53 -43.15 36.10 -32.50
N ARG A 54 -44.22 35.30 -32.44
CA ARG A 54 -45.26 35.37 -31.40
C ARG A 54 -45.46 33.96 -30.84
N PHE A 55 -45.08 33.75 -29.59
CA PHE A 55 -45.39 32.51 -28.87
C PHE A 55 -46.83 32.60 -28.32
N VAL A 56 -47.63 31.57 -28.59
CA VAL A 56 -48.98 31.43 -28.01
C VAL A 56 -48.96 30.20 -27.10
N PHE A 57 -49.30 30.39 -25.82
CA PHE A 57 -49.37 29.30 -24.85
C PHE A 57 -50.51 28.33 -25.23
N ASN A 58 -50.21 27.03 -25.29
CA ASN A 58 -51.16 26.02 -25.75
C ASN A 58 -51.21 24.83 -24.75
N LYS A 59 -52.43 24.36 -24.44
CA LYS A 59 -52.73 23.48 -23.28
C LYS A 59 -52.07 22.09 -23.32
N ARG A 60 -51.41 21.71 -24.42
CA ARG A 60 -50.73 20.41 -24.60
C ARG A 60 -49.55 20.19 -23.63
N PHE A 61 -48.94 21.25 -23.09
CA PHE A 61 -47.84 21.14 -22.12
C PHE A 61 -48.23 20.42 -20.81
N LEU A 62 -49.50 20.46 -20.41
CA LEU A 62 -49.96 19.77 -19.19
C LEU A 62 -49.74 18.25 -19.28
N PHE A 63 -50.07 17.63 -20.42
CA PHE A 63 -49.85 16.18 -20.60
C PHE A 63 -48.36 15.80 -20.58
N ALA A 64 -47.49 16.65 -21.15
CA ALA A 64 -46.04 16.43 -21.14
C ALA A 64 -45.42 16.51 -19.73
N ILE A 65 -46.06 17.21 -18.79
CA ILE A 65 -45.62 17.34 -17.40
C ILE A 65 -46.26 16.26 -16.51
N PHE A 66 -47.56 15.99 -16.67
CA PHE A 66 -48.28 15.02 -15.82
C PHE A 66 -47.98 13.56 -16.15
N LEU A 67 -47.70 13.20 -17.41
CA LEU A 67 -47.36 11.82 -17.77
C LEU A 67 -46.08 11.30 -17.07
N PRO A 68 -44.92 12.00 -17.09
CA PRO A 68 -43.75 11.54 -16.34
C PRO A 68 -43.95 11.59 -14.82
N LEU A 69 -44.70 12.57 -14.30
CA LEU A 69 -45.08 12.62 -12.89
C LEU A 69 -45.89 11.39 -12.48
N PHE A 70 -46.83 10.94 -13.31
CA PHE A 70 -47.62 9.73 -13.08
C PHE A 70 -46.76 8.46 -13.12
N ILE A 71 -45.83 8.35 -14.06
CA ILE A 71 -44.88 7.22 -14.13
C ILE A 71 -44.00 7.16 -12.87
N VAL A 72 -43.48 8.31 -12.41
CA VAL A 72 -42.74 8.41 -11.14
C VAL A 72 -43.62 8.01 -9.96
N LEU A 73 -44.86 8.51 -9.90
CA LEU A 73 -45.78 8.24 -8.78
C LEU A 73 -46.16 6.75 -8.72
N VAL A 74 -46.43 6.10 -9.86
CA VAL A 74 -46.67 4.65 -9.94
C VAL A 74 -45.44 3.84 -9.53
N TYR A 75 -44.23 4.27 -9.92
CA TYR A 75 -42.98 3.62 -9.50
C TYR A 75 -42.75 3.71 -7.98
N PHE A 76 -43.20 4.77 -7.31
CA PHE A 76 -43.11 4.92 -5.86
C PHE A 76 -44.30 4.31 -5.09
N SER A 77 -45.52 4.29 -5.64
CA SER A 77 -46.74 3.92 -4.90
C SER A 77 -46.94 2.42 -4.68
N ALA A 78 -46.17 1.56 -5.35
CA ALA A 78 -46.31 0.11 -5.28
C ALA A 78 -45.95 -0.52 -3.91
N ASP A 79 -45.41 0.25 -2.96
CA ASP A 79 -44.69 -0.28 -1.79
C ASP A 79 -44.80 0.61 -0.53
N ILE A 80 -45.89 1.37 -0.39
CA ILE A 80 -46.06 2.42 0.66
C ILE A 80 -46.94 1.98 1.86
N ARG A 81 -47.65 0.85 1.78
CA ARG A 81 -48.77 0.50 2.68
C ARG A 81 -48.43 0.14 4.14
N SER A 82 -47.18 0.25 4.59
CA SER A 82 -46.73 -0.17 5.93
C SER A 82 -45.91 0.86 6.72
N LEU A 83 -46.02 2.15 6.39
CA LEU A 83 -45.11 3.20 6.91
C LEU A 83 -45.54 3.89 8.22
N PHE A 84 -46.63 3.48 8.86
CA PHE A 84 -47.16 4.16 10.06
C PHE A 84 -47.66 3.20 11.15
N SER A 85 -46.77 2.81 12.07
CA SER A 85 -47.12 2.52 13.46
C SER A 85 -45.89 2.56 14.39
N GLU A 86 -46.16 2.81 15.67
CA GLU A 86 -45.31 2.65 16.87
C GLU A 86 -44.16 3.65 17.14
N ASN A 87 -43.83 3.75 18.43
CA ASN A 87 -43.03 4.82 19.07
C ASN A 87 -41.71 4.29 19.63
N VAL A 88 -40.77 5.19 19.94
CA VAL A 88 -39.51 4.90 20.68
C VAL A 88 -39.32 5.96 21.79
N SER A 89 -38.78 5.55 22.93
CA SER A 89 -38.67 6.35 24.18
C SER A 89 -37.27 6.94 24.44
N SER A 90 -37.21 7.90 25.38
CA SER A 90 -36.09 8.81 25.69
C SER A 90 -34.83 8.16 26.30
N PHE A 91 -33.69 8.80 26.04
CA PHE A 91 -32.44 8.77 26.84
C PHE A 91 -31.72 10.14 26.71
N ASP A 92 -32.05 11.14 27.55
CA ASP A 92 -31.69 12.55 27.30
C ASP A 92 -30.54 13.17 28.14
N SER A 93 -30.04 12.51 29.19
CA SER A 93 -29.27 13.20 30.26
C SER A 93 -27.86 13.72 29.92
N VAL A 94 -27.24 13.26 28.83
CA VAL A 94 -25.93 13.74 28.37
C VAL A 94 -26.07 14.87 27.35
N THR A 95 -27.08 14.78 26.49
CA THR A 95 -27.34 15.70 25.38
C THR A 95 -27.52 17.13 25.86
N ASP A 96 -28.27 17.34 26.95
CA ASP A 96 -28.53 18.67 27.50
C ASP A 96 -27.26 19.33 28.09
N ARG A 97 -26.32 18.57 28.65
CA ARG A 97 -25.06 19.11 29.18
C ARG A 97 -24.11 19.58 28.07
N MET A 98 -24.05 18.84 26.96
CA MET A 98 -23.31 19.28 25.77
C MET A 98 -23.96 20.53 25.18
N ARG A 99 -25.28 20.52 25.04
CA ARG A 99 -26.08 21.64 24.51
C ARG A 99 -25.95 22.92 25.33
N GLU A 100 -25.94 22.84 26.67
CA GLU A 100 -25.70 23.99 27.54
C GLU A 100 -24.27 24.55 27.34
N SER A 101 -23.29 23.67 27.19
CA SER A 101 -21.88 24.05 26.99
C SER A 101 -21.66 24.70 25.61
N GLU A 102 -22.31 24.19 24.56
CA GLU A 102 -22.33 24.82 23.23
C GLU A 102 -22.97 26.22 23.26
N LEU A 103 -24.08 26.40 23.98
CA LEU A 103 -24.73 27.70 24.14
C LEU A 103 -23.85 28.71 24.90
N ARG A 104 -23.10 28.26 25.92
CA ARG A 104 -22.11 29.07 26.64
C ARG A 104 -20.89 29.41 25.77
N ALA A 105 -20.45 28.50 24.90
CA ALA A 105 -19.38 28.79 23.93
C ALA A 105 -19.83 29.80 22.87
N LEU A 106 -21.07 29.70 22.39
CA LEU A 106 -21.66 30.64 21.43
C LEU A 106 -21.85 32.05 22.00
N SER A 107 -22.19 32.20 23.29
CA SER A 107 -22.29 33.52 23.93
C SER A 107 -20.91 34.18 24.08
N LEU A 108 -19.88 33.42 24.47
CA LEU A 108 -18.49 33.89 24.51
C LEU A 108 -17.98 34.31 23.12
N LEU A 109 -18.25 33.52 22.06
CA LEU A 109 -17.91 33.89 20.68
C LEU A 109 -18.61 35.18 20.22
N LYS A 110 -19.88 35.39 20.61
CA LYS A 110 -20.62 36.62 20.28
C LYS A 110 -20.07 37.85 21.04
N GLN A 111 -19.63 37.66 22.29
CA GLN A 111 -18.91 38.69 23.07
C GLN A 111 -17.54 39.00 22.46
N GLN A 112 -16.83 37.98 21.98
CA GLN A 112 -15.55 38.14 21.29
C GLN A 112 -15.71 38.97 20.01
N GLN A 113 -16.74 38.66 19.21
CA GLN A 113 -17.05 39.39 17.98
C GLN A 113 -17.35 40.87 18.24
N SER A 114 -18.14 41.20 19.28
CA SER A 114 -18.45 42.61 19.59
C SER A 114 -17.24 43.40 20.09
N GLN A 115 -16.36 42.78 20.89
CA GLN A 115 -15.11 43.41 21.33
C GLN A 115 -14.13 43.63 20.18
N LEU A 116 -13.95 42.65 19.28
CA LEU A 116 -13.14 42.80 18.08
C LEU A 116 -13.68 43.91 17.16
N PHE A 117 -15.00 44.04 17.03
CA PHE A 117 -15.62 45.11 16.24
C PHE A 117 -15.45 46.50 16.88
N ALA A 118 -15.45 46.59 18.21
CA ALA A 118 -15.16 47.84 18.92
C ALA A 118 -13.69 48.28 18.71
N LEU A 119 -12.74 47.35 18.83
CA LEU A 119 -11.32 47.60 18.56
C LEU A 119 -11.07 48.00 17.11
N TRP A 120 -11.75 47.34 16.17
CA TRP A 120 -11.71 47.70 14.74
C TRP A 120 -12.16 49.14 14.53
N ASN A 121 -13.33 49.53 15.05
CA ASN A 121 -13.85 50.89 14.93
C ASN A 121 -12.95 51.95 15.60
N GLN A 122 -12.33 51.63 16.75
CA GLN A 122 -11.34 52.50 17.39
C GLN A 122 -10.10 52.71 16.50
N SER A 123 -9.66 51.69 15.76
CA SER A 123 -8.54 51.79 14.82
C SER A 123 -8.80 52.71 13.61
N PHE A 124 -10.06 53.13 13.36
CA PHE A 124 -10.40 54.13 12.33
C PHE A 124 -10.60 55.54 12.89
N SER A 125 -10.45 55.75 14.20
CA SER A 125 -10.90 56.99 14.87
C SER A 125 -9.96 57.47 16.00
N ASN A 126 -8.70 57.78 15.68
CA ASN A 126 -8.03 59.03 16.11
C ASN A 126 -6.60 59.18 15.56
N ASN A 127 -6.22 60.44 15.28
CA ASN A 127 -4.84 60.85 14.94
C ASN A 127 -4.19 61.57 16.14
N THR A 128 -3.74 60.84 17.16
CA THR A 128 -2.77 61.29 18.19
C THR A 128 -2.18 60.08 18.91
N ASP A 129 -0.89 60.14 19.25
CA ASP A 129 -0.11 59.20 20.07
C ASP A 129 -0.20 57.69 19.73
N THR A 130 0.73 57.24 18.90
CA THR A 130 0.86 55.82 18.50
C THR A 130 1.25 54.88 19.64
N THR A 131 1.95 55.37 20.66
CA THR A 131 2.53 54.55 21.75
C THR A 131 1.49 54.05 22.75
N THR A 132 0.45 54.85 23.03
CA THR A 132 -0.68 54.46 23.88
C THR A 132 -1.56 53.45 23.15
N PHE A 133 -1.92 53.74 21.89
CA PHE A 133 -2.70 52.82 21.03
C PHE A 133 -2.06 51.43 20.94
N PHE A 134 -0.75 51.33 20.70
CA PHE A 134 -0.07 50.03 20.64
C PHE A 134 -0.10 49.26 21.97
N ARG A 135 -0.07 49.96 23.12
CA ARG A 135 -0.14 49.32 24.44
C ARG A 135 -1.54 48.78 24.72
N ASP A 136 -2.57 49.55 24.37
CA ASP A 136 -3.95 49.20 24.67
C ASP A 136 -4.50 48.18 23.64
N ALA A 137 -4.06 48.23 22.38
CA ALA A 137 -4.26 47.14 21.42
C ALA A 137 -3.61 45.83 21.90
N LYS A 138 -2.41 45.89 22.48
CA LYS A 138 -1.72 44.71 23.05
C LYS A 138 -2.47 44.12 24.25
N SER A 139 -2.99 44.96 25.16
CA SER A 139 -3.78 44.49 26.31
C SER A 139 -5.13 43.90 25.86
N ALA A 140 -5.78 44.52 24.89
CA ALA A 140 -7.02 44.02 24.30
C ALA A 140 -6.82 42.67 23.59
N LEU A 141 -5.72 42.49 22.83
CA LEU A 141 -5.41 41.24 22.14
C LEU A 141 -5.08 40.10 23.13
N LEU A 142 -4.44 40.40 24.27
CA LEU A 142 -4.28 39.44 25.37
C LEU A 142 -5.64 39.03 25.98
N ASN A 143 -6.60 39.95 26.10
CA ASN A 143 -7.96 39.60 26.50
C ASN A 143 -8.67 38.70 25.46
N GLN A 144 -8.44 38.90 24.16
CA GLN A 144 -8.97 38.00 23.13
C GLN A 144 -8.38 36.57 23.23
N ILE A 145 -7.08 36.45 23.55
CA ILE A 145 -6.43 35.16 23.83
C ILE A 145 -7.02 34.49 25.08
N SER A 146 -7.34 35.28 26.12
CA SER A 146 -8.01 34.79 27.33
C SER A 146 -9.42 34.26 27.03
N ILE A 147 -10.21 34.97 26.21
CA ILE A 147 -11.56 34.53 25.78
C ILE A 147 -11.48 33.23 24.95
N ASN A 148 -10.51 33.10 24.03
CA ASN A 148 -10.27 31.85 23.31
C ASN A 148 -10.01 30.67 24.27
N LYS A 149 -9.23 30.88 25.33
CA LYS A 149 -8.95 29.86 26.35
C LYS A 149 -10.18 29.49 27.16
N GLN A 150 -11.05 30.46 27.48
CA GLN A 150 -12.34 30.21 28.15
C GLN A 150 -13.30 29.42 27.24
N ILE A 151 -13.41 29.77 25.96
CA ILE A 151 -14.20 29.02 24.97
C ILE A 151 -13.71 27.56 24.90
N GLN A 152 -12.40 27.35 24.83
CA GLN A 152 -11.80 26.02 24.83
C GLN A 152 -12.12 25.24 26.11
N GLN A 153 -12.05 25.85 27.29
CA GLN A 153 -12.40 25.20 28.56
C GLN A 153 -13.89 24.87 28.66
N VAL A 154 -14.79 25.75 28.20
CA VAL A 154 -16.23 25.50 28.17
C VAL A 154 -16.57 24.32 27.24
N LEU A 155 -15.99 24.28 26.03
CA LEU A 155 -16.20 23.18 25.08
C LEU A 155 -15.60 21.84 25.55
N LEU A 156 -14.53 21.86 26.34
CA LEU A 156 -13.93 20.64 26.92
C LEU A 156 -14.62 20.19 28.21
N SER A 157 -15.37 21.05 28.90
CA SER A 157 -15.99 20.73 30.20
C SER A 157 -16.94 19.51 30.20
N PRO A 158 -17.72 19.19 29.15
CA PRO A 158 -18.51 17.95 29.09
C PRO A 158 -17.65 16.68 29.10
N HIS A 159 -16.38 16.78 28.68
CA HIS A 159 -15.46 15.66 28.49
C HIS A 159 -14.52 15.44 29.69
N GLN A 160 -14.57 16.29 30.73
CA GLN A 160 -13.55 16.33 31.77
C GLN A 160 -13.90 15.55 33.06
N ASN A 161 -15.03 14.81 33.08
CA ASN A 161 -15.44 13.99 34.22
C ASN A 161 -14.95 12.53 34.12
N SER A 162 -13.64 12.31 34.32
CA SER A 162 -13.05 10.99 34.63
C SER A 162 -11.77 11.14 35.47
N ASN A 163 -11.91 11.39 36.77
CA ASN A 163 -10.83 11.15 37.72
C ASN A 163 -10.85 9.68 38.13
N LEU A 164 -9.98 8.85 37.53
CA LEU A 164 -9.63 7.52 38.05
C LEU A 164 -8.27 7.05 37.52
N SER A 165 -7.72 6.06 38.21
CA SER A 165 -6.28 5.71 38.25
C SER A 165 -5.69 5.10 36.98
N GLU A 166 -4.38 4.87 37.05
CA GLU A 166 -3.51 4.16 36.10
C GLU A 166 -4.05 2.80 35.59
N ASN A 167 -3.57 2.42 34.40
CA ASN A 167 -3.69 1.12 33.71
C ASN A 167 -5.05 0.76 33.10
N GLY A 168 -4.98 0.18 31.90
CA GLY A 168 -6.09 -0.52 31.22
C GLY A 168 -6.51 0.09 29.90
N ASP A 169 -6.53 -0.70 28.84
CA ASP A 169 -7.04 -0.31 27.52
C ASP A 169 -8.52 0.10 27.57
N THR A 170 -8.94 1.02 26.69
CA THR A 170 -10.34 1.04 26.24
C THR A 170 -10.49 1.59 24.82
N ILE A 171 -11.26 0.88 24.00
CA ILE A 171 -11.46 1.18 22.57
C ILE A 171 -12.46 2.33 22.41
N GLY A 172 -11.99 3.51 22.01
CA GLY A 172 -12.81 4.66 21.65
C GLY A 172 -13.10 4.73 20.14
N SER A 173 -14.37 4.63 19.75
CA SER A 173 -14.82 4.65 18.35
C SER A 173 -14.71 6.03 17.70
N ASN A 174 -13.51 6.41 17.24
CA ASN A 174 -13.28 7.62 16.45
C ASN A 174 -13.26 7.33 14.93
N PHE A 175 -14.15 7.97 14.17
CA PHE A 175 -14.04 8.13 12.71
C PHE A 175 -12.90 9.12 12.39
N GLY A 176 -11.66 8.69 12.62
CA GLY A 176 -10.44 9.41 12.26
C GLY A 176 -9.88 8.93 10.93
N LEU A 177 -9.55 9.88 10.05
CA LEU A 177 -8.76 9.64 8.83
C LEU A 177 -7.54 8.76 9.14
N GLU A 178 -7.39 7.62 8.46
CA GLU A 178 -6.24 6.71 8.60
C GLU A 178 -4.97 7.32 8.01
N THR A 179 -4.45 8.33 8.70
CA THR A 179 -3.11 8.88 8.52
C THR A 179 -2.11 7.76 8.81
N CYS A 180 -1.11 7.57 7.95
CA CYS A 180 -0.08 6.53 8.11
C CYS A 180 0.60 6.61 9.49
N ARG A 181 0.20 5.71 10.40
CA ARG A 181 0.73 5.62 11.76
C ARG A 181 2.06 4.87 11.76
N LYS A 182 2.83 5.02 12.83
CA LYS A 182 3.91 4.06 13.14
C LYS A 182 3.27 2.72 13.48
N ALA A 183 3.91 1.62 13.08
CA ALA A 183 3.47 0.28 13.42
C ALA A 183 3.94 -0.08 14.83
N ASP A 184 3.04 -0.59 15.68
CA ASP A 184 3.34 -1.01 17.05
C ASP A 184 4.13 -2.33 17.05
N SER A 185 5.42 -2.25 16.75
CA SER A 185 6.32 -3.40 16.58
C SER A 185 6.79 -4.02 17.91
N VAL A 186 5.86 -4.23 18.85
CA VAL A 186 6.10 -4.94 20.11
C VAL A 186 6.01 -6.45 19.83
N VAL A 187 7.12 -7.03 19.37
CA VAL A 187 7.25 -8.49 19.20
C VAL A 187 7.28 -9.14 20.59
N ALA A 188 6.11 -9.62 21.04
CA ALA A 188 5.87 -10.06 22.42
C ALA A 188 6.70 -11.28 22.87
N ASN A 189 7.34 -12.01 21.95
CA ASN A 189 8.22 -13.14 22.23
C ASN A 189 9.48 -13.07 21.36
N LYS A 190 10.43 -12.18 21.69
CA LYS A 190 11.76 -12.19 21.04
C LYS A 190 12.58 -13.38 21.54
N ARG A 191 12.90 -14.32 20.65
CA ARG A 191 13.89 -15.38 20.92
C ARG A 191 15.28 -14.75 20.80
N THR A 192 16.14 -14.80 21.82
CA THR A 192 17.48 -14.18 21.74
C THR A 192 18.55 -15.01 22.45
N ILE A 193 19.77 -15.03 21.90
CA ILE A 193 20.96 -15.60 22.56
C ILE A 193 21.80 -14.50 23.21
N GLU A 194 22.40 -14.78 24.37
CA GLU A 194 23.40 -13.89 24.98
C GLU A 194 24.80 -14.25 24.46
N TRP A 195 25.49 -13.30 23.82
CA TRP A 195 26.84 -13.51 23.31
C TRP A 195 27.86 -13.52 24.47
N LYS A 196 28.34 -14.71 24.82
CA LYS A 196 29.39 -14.94 25.83
C LYS A 196 30.63 -15.54 25.15
N PRO A 197 31.49 -14.71 24.52
CA PRO A 197 32.69 -15.22 23.88
C PRO A 197 33.75 -15.63 24.91
N LYS A 198 34.52 -16.67 24.61
CA LYS A 198 35.81 -16.93 25.27
C LYS A 198 36.85 -15.95 24.72
N SER A 199 37.64 -15.30 25.57
CA SER A 199 38.58 -14.24 25.18
C SER A 199 39.78 -14.72 24.35
N ASP A 200 40.04 -16.02 24.33
CA ASP A 200 41.09 -16.71 23.58
C ASP A 200 40.62 -17.31 22.24
N LYS A 201 39.29 -17.38 22.00
CA LYS A 201 38.71 -18.08 20.84
C LYS A 201 38.05 -17.12 19.86
N PHE A 202 38.50 -17.15 18.61
CA PHE A 202 38.14 -16.20 17.57
C PHE A 202 37.41 -16.88 16.40
N LEU A 203 36.51 -16.13 15.76
CA LEU A 203 35.91 -16.45 14.47
C LEU A 203 36.26 -15.33 13.48
N PHE A 204 36.97 -15.68 12.40
CA PHE A 204 37.27 -14.79 11.29
C PHE A 204 36.10 -14.81 10.28
N ALA A 205 35.52 -13.65 9.99
CA ALA A 205 34.44 -13.53 8.99
C ALA A 205 34.96 -13.37 7.56
N ILE A 206 34.26 -13.98 6.61
CA ILE A 206 34.52 -13.83 5.17
C ILE A 206 33.20 -13.53 4.47
N CYS A 207 33.07 -12.31 3.92
CA CYS A 207 31.90 -11.89 3.15
C CYS A 207 32.36 -11.33 1.81
N LEU A 208 31.91 -11.95 0.71
CA LEU A 208 32.38 -11.64 -0.65
C LEU A 208 31.21 -11.53 -1.66
N SER A 209 30.01 -11.93 -1.26
CA SER A 209 28.82 -12.06 -2.14
C SER A 209 28.13 -10.73 -2.51
N GLY A 210 28.78 -9.90 -3.33
CA GLY A 210 28.12 -8.86 -4.12
C GLY A 210 28.22 -7.43 -3.56
N GLN A 211 27.11 -6.88 -3.05
CA GLN A 211 27.00 -5.46 -2.68
C GLN A 211 26.71 -5.26 -1.19
N MET A 212 26.96 -4.06 -0.67
CA MET A 212 26.82 -3.64 0.74
C MET A 212 25.77 -4.38 1.59
N SER A 213 24.49 -4.41 1.15
CA SER A 213 23.42 -5.08 1.92
C SER A 213 23.64 -6.59 2.09
N ASN A 214 24.26 -7.26 1.12
CA ASN A 214 24.60 -8.68 1.21
C ASN A 214 25.77 -8.90 2.19
N HIS A 215 26.78 -8.02 2.15
CA HIS A 215 27.92 -8.06 3.09
C HIS A 215 27.45 -7.84 4.54
N LEU A 216 26.51 -6.92 4.78
CA LEU A 216 25.89 -6.73 6.09
C LEU A 216 25.10 -7.96 6.56
N ILE A 217 24.24 -8.53 5.70
CA ILE A 217 23.50 -9.77 6.02
C ILE A 217 24.46 -10.95 6.28
N CYS A 218 25.59 -11.01 5.58
CA CYS A 218 26.65 -11.99 5.82
C CYS A 218 27.37 -11.77 7.16
N LEU A 219 27.73 -10.52 7.49
CA LEU A 219 28.36 -10.14 8.75
C LEU A 219 27.45 -10.45 9.95
N GLU A 220 26.16 -10.20 9.83
CA GLU A 220 25.16 -10.52 10.86
C GLU A 220 25.00 -12.02 11.09
N LYS A 221 25.03 -12.81 10.02
CA LYS A 221 25.08 -14.28 10.13
C LYS A 221 26.38 -14.73 10.80
N HIS A 222 27.52 -14.10 10.51
CA HIS A 222 28.76 -14.33 11.24
C HIS A 222 28.67 -13.92 12.73
N MET A 223 28.02 -12.82 13.08
CA MET A 223 27.77 -12.42 14.48
C MET A 223 26.89 -13.45 15.20
N PHE A 224 25.84 -13.95 14.55
CA PHE A 224 24.99 -15.02 15.09
C PHE A 224 25.80 -16.31 15.30
N PHE A 225 26.63 -16.72 14.33
CA PHE A 225 27.50 -17.89 14.46
C PHE A 225 28.56 -17.70 15.56
N ALA A 226 29.19 -16.53 15.67
CA ALA A 226 30.13 -16.21 16.74
C ALA A 226 29.49 -16.30 18.13
N ALA A 227 28.25 -15.81 18.26
CA ALA A 227 27.48 -15.88 19.49
C ALA A 227 27.08 -17.32 19.87
N LEU A 228 26.69 -18.17 18.91
CA LEU A 228 26.42 -19.60 19.13
C LEU A 228 27.69 -20.38 19.51
N LEU A 229 28.81 -20.11 18.83
CA LEU A 229 30.07 -20.83 19.02
C LEU A 229 30.89 -20.32 20.22
N GLY A 230 30.45 -19.24 20.88
CA GLY A 230 31.16 -18.66 22.02
C GLY A 230 32.51 -18.05 21.65
N ARG A 231 32.60 -17.39 20.49
CA ARG A 231 33.84 -16.81 19.93
C ARG A 231 33.75 -15.29 19.78
N VAL A 232 34.89 -14.60 19.88
CA VAL A 232 35.05 -13.20 19.48
C VAL A 232 35.04 -13.13 17.95
N LEU A 233 34.27 -12.22 17.37
CA LEU A 233 34.23 -12.02 15.92
C LEU A 233 35.34 -11.06 15.47
N VAL A 234 36.14 -11.48 14.50
CA VAL A 234 37.12 -10.63 13.81
C VAL A 234 36.51 -10.14 12.50
N ILE A 235 36.36 -8.83 12.37
CA ILE A 235 35.98 -8.18 11.11
C ILE A 235 37.21 -8.20 10.17
N PRO A 236 37.07 -8.65 8.91
CA PRO A 236 38.17 -8.69 7.95
C PRO A 236 38.69 -7.28 7.61
N SER A 237 39.98 -7.20 7.29
CA SER A 237 40.62 -5.94 6.86
C SER A 237 40.19 -5.55 5.45
N TYR A 238 40.20 -4.24 5.18
CA TYR A 238 39.80 -3.60 3.91
C TYR A 238 40.60 -4.05 2.66
N LYS A 239 41.66 -4.85 2.84
CA LYS A 239 42.43 -5.47 1.75
C LYS A 239 41.78 -6.74 1.19
N VAL A 240 40.81 -7.33 1.91
CA VAL A 240 40.16 -8.60 1.57
C VAL A 240 38.64 -8.45 1.42
N ASP A 241 38.02 -7.56 2.20
CA ASP A 241 36.58 -7.25 2.21
C ASP A 241 36.39 -5.72 2.39
N TYR A 242 35.18 -5.27 2.67
CA TYR A 242 34.76 -3.88 2.83
C TYR A 242 35.40 -3.22 4.06
N GLN A 243 35.51 -1.88 4.05
CA GLN A 243 36.06 -1.14 5.19
C GLN A 243 34.96 -0.81 6.20
N TYR A 244 34.46 -1.84 6.90
CA TYR A 244 33.31 -1.74 7.81
C TYR A 244 33.42 -0.60 8.84
N SER A 245 34.61 -0.24 9.30
CA SER A 245 34.85 0.88 10.23
C SER A 245 34.54 2.28 9.68
N ARG A 246 34.38 2.44 8.35
CA ARG A 246 33.84 3.68 7.75
C ARG A 246 32.31 3.74 7.81
N VAL A 247 31.64 2.58 7.72
CA VAL A 247 30.20 2.47 7.44
C VAL A 247 29.37 2.05 8.66
N LEU A 248 29.95 1.33 9.62
CA LEU A 248 29.32 0.87 10.85
C LEU A 248 30.01 1.43 12.09
N ASP A 249 29.25 1.60 13.16
CA ASP A 249 29.81 1.90 14.49
C ASP A 249 30.14 0.59 15.24
N ILE A 250 31.42 0.21 15.23
CA ILE A 250 31.93 -1.05 15.83
C ILE A 250 32.06 -0.91 17.36
N GLU A 251 32.29 0.30 17.87
CA GLU A 251 32.36 0.56 19.32
C GLU A 251 30.96 0.41 19.93
N HIS A 252 29.93 0.98 19.29
CA HIS A 252 28.52 0.81 19.66
C HIS A 252 28.12 -0.67 19.81
N ILE A 253 28.49 -1.56 18.88
CA ILE A 253 28.18 -3.00 18.98
C ILE A 253 28.70 -3.60 20.30
N ASN A 254 29.92 -3.25 20.71
CA ASN A 254 30.56 -3.74 21.93
C ASN A 254 29.92 -3.13 23.20
N ASP A 255 29.63 -1.84 23.19
CA ASP A 255 28.96 -1.13 24.29
C ASP A 255 27.53 -1.65 24.53
N CYS A 256 26.78 -1.89 23.45
CA CYS A 256 25.43 -2.46 23.49
C CYS A 256 25.37 -3.86 24.14
N LEU A 257 26.48 -4.60 24.12
CA LEU A 257 26.64 -5.93 24.72
C LEU A 257 27.43 -5.88 26.04
N GLY A 258 27.97 -4.71 26.39
CA GLY A 258 28.74 -4.44 27.61
C GLY A 258 30.05 -5.21 27.70
N ARG A 259 30.60 -5.69 26.58
CA ARG A 259 31.83 -6.51 26.52
C ARG A 259 32.39 -6.53 25.09
N LYS A 260 33.69 -6.76 24.95
CA LYS A 260 34.35 -6.87 23.65
C LYS A 260 33.99 -8.21 22.97
N VAL A 261 33.05 -8.15 22.03
CA VAL A 261 32.57 -9.27 21.21
C VAL A 261 33.05 -9.21 19.76
N VAL A 262 33.34 -8.02 19.25
CA VAL A 262 33.72 -7.74 17.87
C VAL A 262 35.00 -6.90 17.89
N VAL A 263 35.99 -7.28 17.05
CA VAL A 263 37.28 -6.60 16.91
C VAL A 263 37.62 -6.37 15.44
N SER A 264 38.40 -5.33 15.15
CA SER A 264 39.03 -5.18 13.82
C SER A 264 40.11 -6.25 13.59
N PHE A 265 40.46 -6.49 12.33
CA PHE A 265 41.60 -7.34 11.97
C PHE A 265 42.90 -6.81 12.57
N GLU A 266 43.06 -5.48 12.57
CA GLU A 266 44.26 -4.79 13.03
C GLU A 266 44.47 -5.00 14.54
N GLU A 267 43.44 -4.82 15.38
CA GLU A 267 43.49 -5.16 16.81
C GLU A 267 43.78 -6.65 17.05
N PHE A 268 43.17 -7.53 16.26
CA PHE A 268 43.36 -8.97 16.37
C PHE A 268 44.80 -9.39 15.99
N ALA A 269 45.40 -8.75 14.98
CA ALA A 269 46.79 -8.95 14.62
C ALA A 269 47.72 -8.52 15.77
N GLU A 270 47.49 -7.36 16.39
CA GLU A 270 48.23 -6.91 17.57
C GLU A 270 48.12 -7.91 18.74
N MET A 271 46.91 -8.41 19.04
CA MET A 271 46.67 -9.43 20.07
C MET A 271 47.43 -10.74 19.80
N ARG A 272 47.62 -11.12 18.53
CA ARG A 272 48.42 -12.29 18.11
C ARG A 272 49.88 -11.92 17.76
N LYS A 273 50.38 -10.76 18.18
CA LYS A 273 51.76 -10.28 17.95
C LYS A 273 52.18 -10.27 16.48
N ASN A 274 51.24 -9.92 15.60
CA ASN A 274 51.35 -9.97 14.13
C ASN A 274 51.59 -11.36 13.52
N HIS A 275 51.50 -12.44 14.31
CA HIS A 275 51.57 -13.82 13.84
C HIS A 275 50.17 -14.44 13.79
N VAL A 276 49.40 -14.05 12.76
CA VAL A 276 48.02 -14.52 12.57
C VAL A 276 48.01 -15.89 11.87
N ASN A 277 47.56 -16.92 12.59
CA ASN A 277 47.22 -18.23 12.04
C ASN A 277 45.70 -18.44 12.13
N ILE A 278 45.11 -18.98 11.07
CA ILE A 278 43.76 -19.56 11.05
C ILE A 278 43.95 -21.07 11.07
N ASP A 279 43.55 -21.73 12.15
CA ASP A 279 43.81 -23.14 12.38
C ASP A 279 42.99 -24.02 11.42
N ARG A 280 41.72 -23.64 11.21
CA ARG A 280 40.77 -24.31 10.29
C ARG A 280 39.90 -23.29 9.57
N PHE A 281 39.61 -23.57 8.30
CA PHE A 281 38.69 -22.78 7.47
C PHE A 281 37.49 -23.67 7.10
N LEU A 282 36.33 -23.38 7.68
CA LEU A 282 35.13 -24.21 7.59
C LEU A 282 34.15 -23.63 6.56
N CYS A 283 33.93 -24.37 5.47
CA CYS A 283 33.04 -23.96 4.40
C CYS A 283 31.60 -24.39 4.69
N TYR A 284 30.69 -23.41 4.76
CA TYR A 284 29.25 -23.66 4.74
C TYR A 284 28.83 -24.24 3.39
N PHE A 285 29.29 -23.63 2.29
CA PHE A 285 29.01 -24.05 0.92
C PHE A 285 30.17 -24.79 0.28
N SER A 286 29.82 -25.79 -0.55
CA SER A 286 30.75 -26.60 -1.34
C SER A 286 30.63 -26.40 -2.85
N SER A 287 29.48 -25.85 -3.29
CA SER A 287 29.13 -25.58 -4.69
C SER A 287 28.57 -24.15 -4.81
N PRO A 288 28.97 -23.36 -5.85
CA PRO A 288 29.79 -23.75 -7.00
C PRO A 288 31.29 -23.85 -6.69
N GLN A 289 31.78 -23.21 -5.64
CA GLN A 289 33.16 -23.33 -5.16
C GLN A 289 33.20 -23.42 -3.61
N PRO A 290 34.19 -24.11 -3.01
CA PRO A 290 34.32 -24.23 -1.56
C PRO A 290 34.40 -22.86 -0.89
N CYS A 291 33.69 -22.69 0.23
CA CYS A 291 33.65 -21.45 1.02
C CYS A 291 33.16 -20.19 0.27
N TYR A 292 32.80 -20.31 -1.01
CA TYR A 292 32.56 -19.19 -1.94
C TYR A 292 33.68 -18.13 -1.95
N ILE A 293 34.93 -18.58 -1.86
CA ILE A 293 36.13 -17.73 -1.88
C ILE A 293 37.05 -18.12 -3.05
N ASP A 294 37.47 -17.13 -3.84
CA ASP A 294 38.35 -17.34 -5.00
C ASP A 294 39.82 -17.41 -4.58
N ASP A 295 40.65 -18.03 -5.43
CA ASP A 295 42.10 -18.10 -5.25
C ASP A 295 42.76 -16.72 -5.07
N GLU A 296 42.20 -15.65 -5.65
CA GLU A 296 42.70 -14.29 -5.45
C GLU A 296 42.49 -13.80 -4.01
N HIS A 297 41.33 -14.08 -3.42
CA HIS A 297 41.02 -13.72 -2.03
C HIS A 297 41.83 -14.56 -1.03
N ILE A 298 42.09 -15.84 -1.34
CA ILE A 298 43.04 -16.68 -0.59
C ILE A 298 44.48 -16.12 -0.70
N LYS A 299 44.90 -15.62 -1.87
CA LYS A 299 46.21 -14.96 -2.05
C LYS A 299 46.30 -13.64 -1.28
N LYS A 300 45.26 -12.80 -1.29
CA LYS A 300 45.21 -11.55 -0.49
C LYS A 300 45.38 -11.82 1.00
N LEU A 301 44.64 -12.78 1.56
CA LEU A 301 44.79 -13.24 2.96
C LEU A 301 46.25 -13.62 3.29
N LYS A 302 46.85 -14.50 2.47
CA LYS A 302 48.21 -15.01 2.71
C LYS A 302 49.32 -13.98 2.49
N GLN A 303 49.21 -13.15 1.45
CA GLN A 303 50.29 -12.29 0.98
C GLN A 303 50.18 -10.82 1.43
N GLN A 304 48.97 -10.26 1.55
CA GLN A 304 48.75 -8.85 1.90
C GLN A 304 48.42 -8.62 3.38
N LEU A 305 47.96 -9.67 4.08
CA LEU A 305 47.71 -9.69 5.53
C LEU A 305 48.65 -10.62 6.30
N GLY A 306 49.50 -11.40 5.62
CA GLY A 306 50.46 -12.32 6.25
C GLY A 306 49.81 -13.51 6.97
N VAL A 307 48.54 -13.81 6.69
CA VAL A 307 47.77 -14.80 7.44
C VAL A 307 48.12 -16.22 6.98
N SER A 308 48.63 -17.03 7.90
CA SER A 308 48.74 -18.47 7.70
C SER A 308 47.34 -19.08 7.69
N VAL A 309 46.94 -19.70 6.59
CA VAL A 309 45.64 -20.36 6.43
C VAL A 309 45.83 -21.86 6.51
N GLY A 310 45.27 -22.47 7.55
CA GLY A 310 45.23 -23.91 7.77
C GLY A 310 44.29 -24.66 6.83
N LYS A 311 43.79 -25.81 7.28
CA LYS A 311 43.05 -26.74 6.41
C LYS A 311 41.65 -26.20 6.07
N ILE A 312 41.35 -26.15 4.77
CA ILE A 312 40.01 -25.84 4.24
C ILE A 312 39.16 -27.13 4.25
N GLU A 313 37.98 -27.09 4.89
CA GLU A 313 37.11 -28.25 5.07
C GLU A 313 35.63 -27.89 4.84
N ASN A 314 34.89 -28.74 4.11
CA ASN A 314 33.46 -28.55 3.87
C ASN A 314 32.63 -29.12 5.03
N ALA A 315 31.82 -28.29 5.70
CA ALA A 315 30.91 -28.74 6.77
C ALA A 315 29.80 -29.66 6.24
N TRP A 316 29.28 -29.35 5.04
CA TRP A 316 28.28 -30.10 4.29
C TRP A 316 28.58 -30.11 2.79
N LYS A 317 27.88 -30.97 2.04
CA LYS A 317 27.78 -30.89 0.57
C LYS A 317 26.61 -29.98 0.19
N GLU A 318 26.80 -28.67 0.39
CA GLU A 318 25.78 -27.64 0.19
C GLU A 318 26.01 -26.83 -1.10
N ASP A 319 24.92 -26.36 -1.73
CA ASP A 319 24.92 -25.57 -2.97
C ASP A 319 24.14 -24.25 -2.78
N ILE A 320 24.77 -23.14 -3.15
CA ILE A 320 24.24 -21.77 -3.04
C ILE A 320 22.91 -21.56 -3.77
N LYS A 321 22.64 -22.30 -4.86
CA LYS A 321 21.41 -22.16 -5.65
C LYS A 321 20.19 -22.78 -4.96
N LYS A 322 20.40 -23.69 -3.99
CA LYS A 322 19.34 -24.41 -3.25
C LYS A 322 19.73 -24.69 -1.79
N PRO A 323 19.94 -23.64 -0.96
CA PRO A 323 20.41 -23.80 0.41
C PRO A 323 19.33 -24.46 1.28
N SER A 324 19.63 -25.65 1.79
CA SER A 324 18.75 -26.40 2.70
C SER A 324 18.63 -25.69 4.07
N LYS A 325 17.45 -25.80 4.69
CA LYS A 325 17.21 -25.25 6.03
C LYS A 325 18.09 -25.96 7.06
N LYS A 326 18.79 -25.20 7.90
CA LYS A 326 19.54 -25.72 9.07
C LYS A 326 18.97 -25.14 10.36
N THR A 327 19.12 -25.90 11.44
CA THR A 327 18.86 -25.49 12.83
C THR A 327 20.14 -24.97 13.49
N VAL A 328 20.02 -24.39 14.69
CA VAL A 328 21.20 -24.10 15.54
C VAL A 328 22.00 -25.36 15.85
N GLN A 329 21.34 -26.47 16.17
CA GLN A 329 22.01 -27.73 16.53
C GLN A 329 22.86 -28.28 15.39
N ASP A 330 22.44 -28.10 14.13
CA ASP A 330 23.23 -28.46 12.95
C ASP A 330 24.53 -27.64 12.87
N VAL A 331 24.45 -26.33 13.14
CA VAL A 331 25.61 -25.42 13.14
C VAL A 331 26.55 -25.73 14.30
N GLU A 332 26.04 -25.89 15.52
CA GLU A 332 26.85 -26.28 16.67
C GLU A 332 27.56 -27.63 16.42
N THR A 333 26.86 -28.63 15.90
CA THR A 333 27.45 -29.96 15.63
C THR A 333 28.55 -29.96 14.57
N LYS A 334 28.63 -28.92 13.73
CA LYS A 334 29.58 -28.84 12.60
C LYS A 334 30.67 -27.77 12.72
N PHE A 335 30.42 -26.67 13.43
CA PHE A 335 31.34 -25.54 13.53
C PHE A 335 31.90 -25.35 14.96
N LYS A 336 31.40 -26.10 15.95
CA LYS A 336 31.96 -26.09 17.31
C LYS A 336 33.22 -26.94 17.36
N THR A 337 34.35 -26.25 17.42
CA THR A 337 35.68 -26.83 17.65
C THR A 337 36.39 -26.06 18.76
N ASP A 338 37.43 -26.65 19.35
CA ASP A 338 38.25 -26.02 20.40
C ASP A 338 39.51 -25.30 19.87
N ASP A 339 39.69 -25.24 18.54
CA ASP A 339 40.80 -24.51 17.88
C ASP A 339 40.79 -23.01 18.28
N ASP A 340 41.95 -22.33 18.32
CA ASP A 340 42.00 -20.90 18.71
C ASP A 340 41.26 -20.02 17.71
N VAL A 341 41.61 -20.14 16.43
CA VAL A 341 41.15 -19.26 15.35
C VAL A 341 40.54 -20.11 14.25
N ILE A 342 39.22 -20.04 14.09
CA ILE A 342 38.53 -20.60 12.93
C ILE A 342 38.12 -19.48 11.97
N ALA A 343 38.13 -19.76 10.67
CA ALA A 343 37.43 -18.96 9.67
C ALA A 343 36.19 -19.71 9.19
N ILE A 344 35.15 -18.97 8.83
CA ILE A 344 33.98 -19.51 8.13
C ILE A 344 33.87 -18.81 6.78
N GLY A 345 33.54 -19.57 5.73
CA GLY A 345 33.32 -19.04 4.38
C GLY A 345 32.03 -18.20 4.28
N ASP A 346 31.73 -17.69 3.08
CA ASP A 346 30.58 -16.81 2.91
C ASP A 346 29.25 -17.51 3.30
N VAL A 347 28.48 -16.87 4.18
CA VAL A 347 27.19 -17.33 4.69
C VAL A 347 26.02 -16.43 4.28
N PHE A 348 26.20 -15.48 3.35
CA PHE A 348 25.12 -14.63 2.83
C PHE A 348 23.89 -15.46 2.41
N PHE A 349 24.10 -16.51 1.62
CA PHE A 349 23.07 -17.44 1.16
C PHE A 349 22.64 -18.49 2.18
N ALA A 350 23.26 -18.55 3.37
CA ALA A 350 22.99 -19.60 4.37
C ALA A 350 21.56 -19.52 4.93
N ASN A 351 20.84 -20.65 4.89
CA ASN A 351 19.44 -20.77 5.28
C ASN A 351 19.33 -21.36 6.70
N VAL A 352 19.96 -20.70 7.67
CA VAL A 352 19.95 -21.08 9.09
C VAL A 352 18.89 -20.27 9.82
N GLU A 353 17.91 -20.95 10.44
CA GLU A 353 16.93 -20.33 11.35
C GLU A 353 16.37 -18.98 10.85
N GLN A 354 16.07 -18.89 9.55
CA GLN A 354 15.89 -17.60 8.84
C GLN A 354 14.93 -16.64 9.55
N ASP A 355 13.78 -17.14 10.01
CA ASP A 355 12.74 -16.36 10.70
C ASP A 355 13.20 -15.77 12.05
N TRP A 356 14.19 -16.40 12.69
CA TRP A 356 14.84 -15.93 13.92
C TRP A 356 15.95 -14.90 13.61
N VAL A 357 16.78 -15.16 12.60
CA VAL A 357 17.89 -14.27 12.23
C VAL A 357 17.38 -12.92 11.71
N VAL A 358 16.29 -12.88 10.93
CA VAL A 358 15.72 -11.63 10.38
C VAL A 358 14.68 -10.96 11.28
N GLN A 359 14.49 -11.43 12.52
CA GLN A 359 13.51 -10.85 13.43
C GLN A 359 13.88 -9.39 13.80
N PRO A 360 12.91 -8.51 14.13
CA PRO A 360 13.20 -7.16 14.56
C PRO A 360 14.08 -7.10 15.82
N GLY A 361 15.22 -6.41 15.72
CA GLY A 361 16.28 -6.30 16.73
C GLY A 361 17.34 -7.42 16.67
N GLY A 362 17.26 -8.32 15.68
CA GLY A 362 18.19 -9.43 15.47
C GLY A 362 18.08 -10.56 16.50
N PRO A 363 18.89 -11.64 16.35
CA PRO A 363 18.84 -12.81 17.22
C PRO A 363 19.67 -12.69 18.52
N ILE A 364 20.45 -11.61 18.69
CA ILE A 364 21.39 -11.41 19.81
C ILE A 364 20.74 -10.50 20.87
N ALA A 365 20.86 -10.86 22.14
CA ALA A 365 20.36 -10.05 23.26
C ALA A 365 21.29 -8.87 23.54
N HIS A 366 20.79 -7.63 23.41
CA HIS A 366 21.55 -6.38 23.62
C HIS A 366 20.73 -5.36 24.42
N LYS A 367 21.40 -4.34 24.97
CA LYS A 367 20.78 -3.26 25.77
C LYS A 367 20.27 -2.08 24.92
N CYS A 368 20.76 -1.97 23.69
CA CYS A 368 20.50 -0.83 22.80
C CYS A 368 19.15 -0.93 22.10
N LYS A 369 18.83 0.12 21.33
CA LYS A 369 17.65 0.15 20.47
C LYS A 369 17.80 -0.79 19.26
N THR A 370 18.97 -0.74 18.64
CA THR A 370 19.48 -1.68 17.63
C THR A 370 20.95 -2.01 17.97
N LEU A 371 21.42 -3.19 17.57
CA LEU A 371 22.81 -3.60 17.81
C LEU A 371 23.78 -3.00 16.79
N ILE A 372 23.35 -2.88 15.53
CA ILE A 372 24.14 -2.35 14.43
C ILE A 372 23.56 -0.98 14.07
N GLU A 373 24.44 0.02 13.98
CA GLU A 373 24.11 1.37 13.53
C GLU A 373 25.12 1.82 12.46
N PRO A 374 24.70 2.67 11.50
CA PRO A 374 25.62 3.36 10.59
C PRO A 374 26.62 4.18 11.41
N SER A 375 27.85 4.34 10.89
CA SER A 375 28.85 5.17 11.56
C SER A 375 28.31 6.58 11.85
N LYS A 376 28.70 7.15 12.99
CA LYS A 376 28.22 8.45 13.48
C LYS A 376 28.32 9.58 12.44
N ILE A 377 29.32 9.52 11.55
CA ILE A 377 29.52 10.44 10.43
C ILE A 377 28.38 10.32 9.39
N ILE A 378 28.01 9.10 9.01
CA ILE A 378 26.91 8.82 8.08
C ILE A 378 25.57 9.21 8.70
N MET A 379 25.34 8.84 9.96
CA MET A 379 24.11 9.19 10.70
C MET A 379 23.88 10.72 10.75
N LEU A 380 24.92 11.49 11.09
CA LEU A 380 24.86 12.95 11.10
C LEU A 380 24.71 13.56 9.69
N THR A 381 25.29 12.94 8.67
CA THR A 381 25.16 13.38 7.27
C THR A 381 23.75 13.16 6.75
N ALA A 382 23.15 11.99 7.04
CA ALA A 382 21.75 11.69 6.72
C ALA A 382 20.79 12.67 7.40
N GLN A 383 21.00 12.97 8.69
CA GLN A 383 20.21 13.96 9.43
C GLN A 383 20.29 15.35 8.79
N ARG A 384 21.47 15.79 8.36
CA ARG A 384 21.64 17.07 7.63
C ARG A 384 20.98 17.05 6.26
N PHE A 385 21.06 15.96 5.52
CA PHE A 385 20.40 15.83 4.22
C PHE A 385 18.87 15.94 4.38
N VAL A 386 18.31 15.18 5.32
CA VAL A 386 16.89 15.24 5.67
C VAL A 386 16.48 16.66 6.09
N GLN A 387 17.25 17.30 6.97
CA GLN A 387 16.99 18.67 7.42
C GLN A 387 17.05 19.71 6.27
N THR A 388 17.88 19.47 5.26
CA THR A 388 18.13 20.42 4.15
C THR A 388 17.10 20.29 3.03
N PHE A 389 16.73 19.07 2.64
CA PHE A 389 15.93 18.82 1.43
C PHE A 389 14.58 18.15 1.65
N LEU A 390 14.34 17.47 2.78
CA LEU A 390 13.19 16.56 2.96
C LEU A 390 12.23 16.97 4.08
N GLY A 391 12.74 17.55 5.17
CA GLY A 391 11.98 17.85 6.37
C GLY A 391 11.53 16.61 7.15
N SER A 392 10.56 16.77 8.06
CA SER A 392 10.09 15.72 8.99
C SER A 392 8.86 14.94 8.50
N ASN A 393 8.44 15.15 7.25
CA ASN A 393 7.39 14.35 6.60
C ASN A 393 7.80 14.06 5.16
N PHE A 394 8.45 12.92 4.93
CA PHE A 394 8.83 12.47 3.59
C PHE A 394 8.60 10.97 3.42
N VAL A 395 8.28 10.59 2.18
CA VAL A 395 8.32 9.19 1.71
C VAL A 395 9.71 8.90 1.19
N ALA A 396 10.27 7.73 1.46
CA ALA A 396 11.43 7.24 0.73
C ALA A 396 11.03 6.14 -0.26
N LEU A 397 11.60 6.18 -1.45
CA LEU A 397 11.34 5.25 -2.54
C LEU A 397 12.66 4.64 -2.99
N HIS A 398 12.77 3.31 -2.86
CA HIS A 398 13.84 2.54 -3.49
C HIS A 398 13.36 2.03 -4.85
N PHE A 399 13.76 2.71 -5.92
CA PHE A 399 13.37 2.40 -7.31
C PHE A 399 14.49 1.66 -8.04
N ARG A 400 14.53 0.33 -7.91
CA ARG A 400 15.58 -0.52 -8.49
C ARG A 400 15.34 -0.81 -9.97
N ARG A 401 16.35 -0.58 -10.84
CA ARG A 401 16.26 -0.69 -12.31
C ARG A 401 17.42 -1.45 -12.97
N HIS A 402 18.65 -0.97 -12.84
CA HIS A 402 19.81 -1.48 -13.56
C HIS A 402 20.18 -2.90 -13.10
N GLY A 403 20.39 -3.80 -14.07
CA GLY A 403 20.51 -5.26 -13.89
C GLY A 403 19.23 -5.98 -13.40
N PHE A 404 18.26 -5.25 -12.86
CA PHE A 404 17.10 -5.81 -12.15
C PHE A 404 16.02 -6.35 -13.09
N LEU A 405 15.96 -5.87 -14.34
CA LEU A 405 15.05 -6.37 -15.38
C LEU A 405 15.25 -7.87 -15.66
N LYS A 406 16.50 -8.31 -15.90
CA LYS A 406 16.91 -9.72 -16.15
C LYS A 406 16.44 -10.63 -14.98
N PHE A 407 16.63 -10.17 -13.74
CA PHE A 407 16.20 -10.84 -12.51
C PHE A 407 14.67 -10.90 -12.32
N CYS A 408 13.95 -9.82 -12.64
CA CYS A 408 12.49 -9.79 -12.45
C CYS A 408 11.72 -10.49 -13.57
N ASN A 409 12.24 -10.52 -14.80
CA ASN A 409 11.62 -11.27 -15.91
C ASN A 409 11.63 -12.80 -15.68
N ALA A 410 12.56 -13.30 -14.87
CA ALA A 410 12.56 -14.69 -14.41
C ALA A 410 11.45 -15.00 -13.37
N LYS A 411 10.75 -13.99 -12.83
CA LYS A 411 9.65 -14.14 -11.85
C LYS A 411 8.28 -13.94 -12.51
N LYS A 412 7.26 -14.60 -11.96
CA LYS A 412 5.87 -14.50 -12.44
C LYS A 412 4.92 -14.31 -11.23
N PRO A 413 4.27 -13.14 -11.07
CA PRO A 413 4.43 -11.92 -11.87
C PRO A 413 5.85 -11.32 -11.77
N SER A 414 6.22 -10.48 -12.73
CA SER A 414 7.49 -9.74 -12.70
C SER A 414 7.49 -8.69 -11.58
N CYS A 415 8.64 -8.49 -10.94
CA CYS A 415 8.87 -7.43 -9.96
C CYS A 415 9.34 -6.10 -10.58
N PHE A 416 9.40 -6.00 -11.91
CA PHE A 416 9.83 -4.80 -12.63
C PHE A 416 8.63 -4.14 -13.32
N TYR A 417 8.28 -2.93 -12.89
CA TYR A 417 7.09 -2.21 -13.35
C TYR A 417 7.45 -1.14 -14.40
N PRO A 418 6.63 -0.92 -15.44
CA PRO A 418 6.73 0.24 -16.32
C PRO A 418 6.60 1.55 -15.53
N ILE A 419 7.30 2.60 -15.95
CA ILE A 419 7.35 3.89 -15.22
C ILE A 419 5.96 4.51 -14.97
N PRO A 420 5.00 4.50 -15.92
CA PRO A 420 3.63 4.97 -15.63
C PRO A 420 2.92 4.15 -14.56
N GLN A 421 3.03 2.81 -14.59
CA GLN A 421 2.45 1.96 -13.55
C GLN A 421 3.11 2.23 -12.19
N ALA A 422 4.43 2.40 -12.16
CA ALA A 422 5.14 2.77 -10.93
C ALA A 422 4.63 4.12 -10.39
N ALA A 423 4.46 5.13 -11.24
CA ALA A 423 3.92 6.44 -10.84
C ALA A 423 2.50 6.35 -10.28
N ASP A 424 1.60 5.54 -10.87
CA ASP A 424 0.25 5.28 -10.36
C ASP A 424 0.28 4.61 -8.97
N CYS A 425 1.23 3.70 -8.73
CA CYS A 425 1.40 3.04 -7.44
C CYS A 425 1.97 4.00 -6.37
N ILE A 426 3.01 4.75 -6.73
CA ILE A 426 3.67 5.73 -5.86
C ILE A 426 2.67 6.82 -5.44
N THR A 427 1.92 7.39 -6.39
CA THR A 427 0.93 8.45 -6.12
C THR A 427 -0.11 8.00 -5.07
N ARG A 428 -0.59 6.75 -5.14
CA ARG A 428 -1.51 6.16 -4.13
C ARG A 428 -0.89 5.97 -2.74
N VAL A 429 0.44 6.01 -2.58
CA VAL A 429 1.11 6.11 -1.26
C VAL A 429 1.18 7.56 -0.80
N ILE A 430 1.45 8.51 -1.71
CA ILE A 430 1.47 9.95 -1.40
C ILE A 430 0.08 10.42 -0.94
N GLU A 431 -0.98 9.99 -1.60
CA GLU A 431 -2.37 10.31 -1.21
C GLU A 431 -2.71 9.86 0.23
N ARG A 432 -2.18 8.72 0.68
CA ARG A 432 -2.36 8.19 2.05
C ARG A 432 -1.49 8.90 3.10
N THR A 433 -0.30 9.36 2.71
CA THR A 433 0.68 10.02 3.61
C THR A 433 0.54 11.54 3.67
N ASN A 434 -0.06 12.15 2.65
CA ASN A 434 -0.01 13.59 2.39
C ASN A 434 1.43 14.15 2.46
N ALA A 435 2.40 13.37 1.96
CA ALA A 435 3.81 13.75 1.98
C ALA A 435 4.14 14.79 0.90
N PRO A 436 4.79 15.93 1.24
CA PRO A 436 5.14 16.98 0.27
C PRO A 436 6.32 16.62 -0.65
N VAL A 437 7.10 15.58 -0.34
CA VAL A 437 8.35 15.23 -1.03
C VAL A 437 8.64 13.73 -0.93
N ILE A 438 9.28 13.19 -1.95
CA ILE A 438 9.83 11.83 -1.98
C ILE A 438 11.36 11.91 -2.04
N TYR A 439 12.05 11.15 -1.20
CA TYR A 439 13.46 10.81 -1.41
C TYR A 439 13.57 9.60 -2.36
N LEU A 440 14.34 9.74 -3.44
CA LEU A 440 14.48 8.73 -4.49
C LEU A 440 15.89 8.11 -4.45
N SER A 441 16.00 6.93 -3.84
CA SER A 441 17.19 6.08 -3.90
C SER A 441 17.04 5.13 -5.09
N THR A 442 17.97 5.18 -6.05
CA THR A 442 17.81 4.51 -7.34
C THR A 442 19.12 4.35 -8.10
N ASP A 443 19.18 3.30 -8.91
CA ASP A 443 20.18 3.01 -9.94
C ASP A 443 19.63 3.22 -11.37
N ALA A 444 18.53 3.96 -11.49
CA ALA A 444 17.87 4.28 -12.76
C ALA A 444 18.61 5.35 -13.56
N ALA A 445 18.49 5.30 -14.89
CA ALA A 445 19.03 6.35 -15.76
C ALA A 445 18.24 7.67 -15.61
N ALA A 446 18.89 8.81 -15.85
CA ALA A 446 18.27 10.13 -15.73
C ALA A 446 17.02 10.34 -16.62
N SER A 447 16.93 9.60 -17.73
CA SER A 447 15.75 9.54 -18.60
C SER A 447 14.55 8.86 -17.92
N GLU A 448 14.79 7.80 -17.14
CA GLU A 448 13.75 7.11 -16.38
C GLU A 448 13.27 7.93 -15.18
N THR A 449 14.21 8.56 -14.45
CA THR A 449 13.88 9.37 -13.27
C THR A 449 13.19 10.68 -13.67
N GLY A 450 13.59 11.31 -14.78
CA GLY A 450 12.91 12.45 -15.37
C GLY A 450 11.47 12.14 -15.82
N LEU A 451 11.23 10.96 -16.41
CA LEU A 451 9.87 10.52 -16.74
C LEU A 451 9.05 10.17 -15.50
N LEU A 452 9.66 9.57 -14.47
CA LEU A 452 8.97 9.33 -13.20
C LEU A 452 8.57 10.65 -12.52
N GLN A 453 9.46 11.66 -12.54
CA GLN A 453 9.21 12.99 -11.98
C GLN A 453 8.06 13.73 -12.69
N SER A 454 7.85 13.54 -13.99
CA SER A 454 6.72 14.18 -14.69
C SER A 454 5.37 13.48 -14.45
N LEU A 455 5.37 12.19 -14.10
CA LEU A 455 4.16 11.38 -13.92
C LEU A 455 3.67 11.28 -12.45
N VAL A 456 4.55 11.45 -11.46
CA VAL A 456 4.15 11.45 -10.03
C VAL A 456 3.52 12.80 -9.68
N VAL A 457 2.19 12.87 -9.76
CA VAL A 457 1.40 14.12 -9.66
C VAL A 457 0.31 14.00 -8.58
N LEU A 458 0.38 14.86 -7.56
CA LEU A 458 -0.63 14.98 -6.51
C LEU A 458 -1.39 16.31 -6.65
N ASN A 459 -2.72 16.28 -6.60
CA ASN A 459 -3.59 17.47 -6.72
C ASN A 459 -3.34 18.37 -7.96
N GLY A 460 -2.74 17.82 -9.02
CA GLY A 460 -2.36 18.58 -10.22
C GLY A 460 -1.02 19.31 -10.13
N LYS A 461 -0.16 18.95 -9.16
CA LYS A 461 1.24 19.38 -9.07
C LYS A 461 2.16 18.15 -9.06
N THR A 462 3.29 18.21 -9.73
CA THR A 462 4.35 17.20 -9.59
C THR A 462 4.85 17.19 -8.14
N VAL A 463 5.06 15.99 -7.57
CA VAL A 463 5.68 15.84 -6.25
C VAL A 463 7.19 15.74 -6.44
N PRO A 464 8.01 16.58 -5.78
CA PRO A 464 9.46 16.54 -5.97
C PRO A 464 10.05 15.18 -5.59
N LEU A 465 10.82 14.60 -6.51
CA LEU A 465 11.64 13.40 -6.31
C LEU A 465 13.08 13.85 -6.05
N VAL A 466 13.42 14.01 -4.78
CA VAL A 466 14.75 14.45 -4.34
C VAL A 466 15.72 13.27 -4.41
N GLN A 467 16.69 13.36 -5.29
CA GLN A 467 17.90 12.52 -5.28
C GLN A 467 19.01 13.23 -4.49
N ARG A 468 20.05 12.48 -4.12
CA ARG A 468 21.30 13.06 -3.60
C ARG A 468 21.99 13.85 -4.72
N PRO A 469 22.26 15.16 -4.57
CA PRO A 469 22.83 15.97 -5.65
C PRO A 469 24.30 15.61 -5.89
N PRO A 470 24.84 15.90 -7.10
CA PRO A 470 26.28 15.85 -7.33
C PRO A 470 27.00 16.87 -6.44
N ARG A 471 28.25 16.58 -6.09
CA ARG A 471 29.08 17.38 -5.18
C ARG A 471 29.08 18.87 -5.52
N ASN A 472 28.78 19.70 -4.52
CA ASN A 472 28.78 21.16 -4.64
C ASN A 472 29.48 21.80 -3.43
N SER A 473 30.58 22.52 -3.65
CA SER A 473 31.38 23.12 -2.56
C SER A 473 30.64 24.20 -1.76
N ALA A 474 29.53 24.74 -2.29
CA ALA A 474 28.64 25.64 -1.55
C ALA A 474 27.81 24.89 -0.49
N GLU A 475 27.47 23.62 -0.71
CA GLU A 475 26.63 22.81 0.17
C GLU A 475 27.40 22.33 1.43
N LYS A 476 26.65 21.98 2.49
CA LYS A 476 27.19 21.76 3.84
C LYS A 476 26.59 20.54 4.56
N TRP A 477 25.71 19.80 3.89
CA TRP A 477 25.09 18.59 4.45
C TRP A 477 26.09 17.43 4.44
N ASP A 478 26.82 17.29 3.32
CA ASP A 478 27.89 16.34 2.99
C ASP A 478 29.22 16.64 3.68
N ALA A 479 29.44 17.89 4.11
CA ALA A 479 30.73 18.41 4.57
C ALA A 479 31.37 17.70 5.79
N LEU A 480 30.74 16.67 6.37
CA LEU A 480 31.40 15.72 7.27
C LEU A 480 32.18 14.66 6.50
N LEU A 481 31.59 14.07 5.44
CA LEU A 481 32.24 13.07 4.59
C LEU A 481 33.55 13.62 4.02
N TYR A 482 33.51 14.85 3.48
CA TYR A 482 34.68 15.53 2.94
C TYR A 482 35.81 15.72 3.98
N ARG A 483 35.47 16.15 5.20
CA ARG A 483 36.48 16.36 6.27
C ARG A 483 37.16 15.05 6.70
N HIS A 484 36.51 13.91 6.47
CA HIS A 484 37.03 12.58 6.75
C HIS A 484 37.56 11.86 5.49
N HIS A 485 37.52 12.50 4.31
CA HIS A 485 37.98 11.97 3.02
C HIS A 485 37.31 10.64 2.64
N ILE A 486 35.97 10.60 2.74
CA ILE A 486 35.12 9.43 2.46
C ILE A 486 33.88 9.76 1.62
N GLU A 487 33.86 10.91 0.93
CA GLU A 487 32.68 11.37 0.17
C GLU A 487 32.39 10.55 -1.09
N ASP A 488 33.42 10.11 -1.82
CA ASP A 488 33.31 9.35 -3.08
C ASP A 488 33.42 7.82 -2.84
N ASP A 489 33.30 7.37 -1.58
CA ASP A 489 33.35 5.95 -1.21
C ASP A 489 31.96 5.31 -1.38
N ALA A 490 31.79 4.49 -2.42
CA ALA A 490 30.52 3.83 -2.74
C ALA A 490 29.94 2.98 -1.59
N GLN A 491 30.76 2.52 -0.63
CA GLN A 491 30.28 1.83 0.57
C GLN A 491 29.56 2.81 1.50
N VAL A 492 30.13 4.01 1.68
CA VAL A 492 29.59 5.11 2.47
C VAL A 492 28.36 5.71 1.80
N GLU A 493 28.37 5.90 0.48
CA GLU A 493 27.21 6.36 -0.28
C GLU A 493 26.02 5.41 -0.15
N ALA A 494 26.21 4.11 -0.37
CA ALA A 494 25.15 3.11 -0.27
C ALA A 494 24.58 2.99 1.15
N MET A 495 25.41 3.20 2.18
CA MET A 495 24.96 3.20 3.58
C MET A 495 24.27 4.52 3.96
N LEU A 496 24.64 5.65 3.36
CA LEU A 496 23.96 6.94 3.49
C LEU A 496 22.55 6.90 2.89
N ASP A 497 22.41 6.45 1.64
CA ASP A 497 21.13 6.27 0.95
C ASP A 497 20.19 5.36 1.77
N LYS A 498 20.73 4.26 2.30
CA LYS A 498 20.01 3.34 3.21
C LYS A 498 19.56 4.02 4.50
N THR A 499 20.42 4.83 5.11
CA THR A 499 20.12 5.57 6.35
C THR A 499 19.00 6.58 6.12
N ILE A 500 19.05 7.37 5.03
CA ILE A 500 18.01 8.33 4.67
C ILE A 500 16.67 7.60 4.39
N CYS A 501 16.70 6.48 3.66
CA CYS A 501 15.51 5.66 3.44
C CYS A 501 14.90 5.12 4.74
N ALA A 502 15.74 4.62 5.66
CA ALA A 502 15.28 4.12 6.95
C ALA A 502 14.70 5.23 7.86
N MET A 503 15.19 6.46 7.76
CA MET A 503 14.69 7.64 8.50
C MET A 503 13.32 8.17 8.04
N SER A 504 12.79 7.73 6.90
CA SER A 504 11.54 8.23 6.31
C SER A 504 10.29 8.01 7.18
N ASN A 505 9.21 8.72 6.86
CA ASN A 505 7.91 8.48 7.49
C ASN A 505 7.29 7.18 6.96
N VAL A 506 7.38 6.97 5.65
CA VAL A 506 6.93 5.77 4.93
C VAL A 506 7.94 5.38 3.86
N PHE A 507 8.19 4.08 3.71
CA PHE A 507 9.13 3.52 2.74
C PHE A 507 8.41 2.66 1.67
N ILE A 508 8.71 2.92 0.39
CA ILE A 508 8.26 2.17 -0.77
C ILE A 508 9.44 1.36 -1.34
N GLY A 509 9.34 0.03 -1.32
CA GLY A 509 10.45 -0.87 -1.62
C GLY A 509 10.35 -1.65 -2.94
N ALA A 510 11.45 -1.77 -3.69
CA ALA A 510 11.54 -2.70 -4.82
C ALA A 510 11.51 -4.18 -4.34
N SER A 511 10.52 -4.96 -4.77
CA SER A 511 10.26 -6.30 -4.22
C SER A 511 11.37 -7.32 -4.54
N GLY A 512 11.93 -7.95 -3.50
CA GLY A 512 12.98 -8.96 -3.64
C GLY A 512 14.35 -8.41 -4.00
N SER A 513 14.63 -7.14 -3.68
CA SER A 513 15.98 -6.60 -3.58
C SER A 513 16.44 -6.61 -2.12
N THR A 514 17.64 -7.11 -1.82
CA THR A 514 18.16 -7.17 -0.45
C THR A 514 18.32 -5.80 0.21
N PHE A 515 18.53 -4.74 -0.58
CA PHE A 515 18.52 -3.35 -0.09
C PHE A 515 17.15 -2.93 0.45
N THR A 516 16.05 -3.36 -0.19
CA THR A 516 14.68 -3.16 0.30
C THR A 516 14.44 -3.89 1.62
N GLU A 517 14.75 -5.18 1.67
CA GLU A 517 14.49 -6.02 2.85
C GLU A 517 15.24 -5.51 4.08
N ASP A 518 16.49 -5.06 3.88
CA ASP A 518 17.34 -4.51 4.92
C ASP A 518 16.80 -3.18 5.47
N ILE A 519 16.34 -2.26 4.62
CA ILE A 519 15.66 -1.03 5.06
C ILE A 519 14.38 -1.35 5.84
N LEU A 520 13.55 -2.29 5.33
CA LEU A 520 12.32 -2.72 6.02
C LEU A 520 12.58 -3.38 7.38
N ARG A 521 13.78 -3.92 7.61
CA ARG A 521 14.25 -4.44 8.90
C ARG A 521 14.76 -3.31 9.80
N LEU A 522 15.71 -2.50 9.34
CA LEU A 522 16.23 -1.33 10.06
C LEU A 522 15.12 -0.40 10.55
N ARG A 523 14.08 -0.18 9.74
CA ARG A 523 12.90 0.62 10.13
C ARG A 523 12.15 0.04 11.33
N LYS A 524 12.04 -1.28 11.47
CA LYS A 524 11.40 -1.94 12.62
C LYS A 524 12.28 -1.80 13.86
N ASP A 525 13.58 -2.00 13.69
CA ASP A 525 14.58 -1.93 14.77
C ASP A 525 14.68 -0.50 15.32
N TRP A 526 14.66 0.50 14.42
CA TRP A 526 14.64 1.91 14.77
C TRP A 526 13.25 2.41 15.22
N ARG A 527 12.22 1.56 15.27
CA ARG A 527 10.83 1.92 15.60
C ARG A 527 10.30 3.10 14.76
N LEU A 528 10.65 3.10 13.48
CA LEU A 528 10.21 4.04 12.44
C LEU A 528 9.29 3.40 11.40
N ALA A 529 9.19 2.07 11.38
CA ALA A 529 8.28 1.34 10.49
C ALA A 529 6.84 1.86 10.58
N SER A 530 6.19 1.98 9.42
CA SER A 530 4.81 2.45 9.31
C SER A 530 3.88 1.34 8.81
N VAL A 531 2.59 1.45 9.15
CA VAL A 531 1.52 0.63 8.55
C VAL A 531 1.36 0.84 7.04
N CYS A 532 1.96 1.90 6.50
CA CYS A 532 2.00 2.22 5.07
C CYS A 532 3.31 1.81 4.38
N ASP A 533 4.26 1.17 5.06
CA ASP A 533 5.47 0.63 4.42
C ASP A 533 5.09 -0.56 3.53
N GLU A 534 5.32 -0.43 2.22
CA GLU A 534 4.86 -1.42 1.23
C GLU A 534 5.84 -1.60 0.06
N TYR A 535 5.69 -2.69 -0.68
CA TYR A 535 6.44 -2.87 -1.93
C TYR A 535 5.84 -2.01 -3.05
N LEU A 536 6.68 -1.51 -3.94
CA LEU A 536 6.25 -0.81 -5.15
C LEU A 536 5.26 -1.68 -5.93
N CYS A 537 4.07 -1.14 -6.19
CA CYS A 537 2.96 -1.84 -6.84
C CYS A 537 2.57 -3.18 -6.18
N GLN A 538 2.64 -3.25 -4.84
CA GLN A 538 2.18 -4.40 -4.07
C GLN A 538 0.76 -4.82 -4.48
N VAL A 539 0.62 -6.10 -4.83
CA VAL A 539 -0.58 -6.69 -5.42
C VAL A 539 -1.80 -6.50 -4.52
N MET A 540 -2.72 -5.62 -4.91
CA MET A 540 -4.02 -5.46 -4.26
C MET A 540 -4.90 -6.69 -4.47
N ARG A 541 -4.73 -7.69 -3.60
CA ARG A 541 -5.57 -8.90 -3.59
C ARG A 541 -6.97 -8.56 -3.07
N ALA A 542 -7.98 -9.16 -3.68
CA ALA A 542 -9.33 -9.19 -3.11
C ALA A 542 -9.56 -10.54 -2.44
N ARG A 543 -9.56 -10.55 -1.11
CA ARG A 543 -10.00 -11.71 -0.32
C ARG A 543 -11.52 -11.78 -0.28
N LEU A 544 -12.07 -12.88 -0.73
CA LEU A 544 -13.50 -13.15 -0.78
C LEU A 544 -13.82 -14.39 0.07
N VAL A 545 -14.94 -14.36 0.78
CA VAL A 545 -15.43 -15.49 1.57
C VAL A 545 -16.78 -15.92 1.02
N VAL A 546 -16.88 -17.19 0.62
CA VAL A 546 -18.00 -17.72 -0.16
C VAL A 546 -18.52 -19.02 0.46
N PHE A 547 -19.77 -19.02 0.92
CA PHE A 547 -20.39 -20.15 1.61
C PHE A 547 -21.91 -20.19 1.41
N PRO A 548 -22.55 -21.38 1.44
CA PRO A 548 -24.01 -21.50 1.37
C PRO A 548 -24.68 -21.02 2.66
N LEU A 549 -25.86 -20.40 2.53
CA LEU A 549 -26.68 -19.93 3.67
C LEU A 549 -27.97 -20.74 3.84
N LYS A 550 -28.70 -20.97 2.74
CA LYS A 550 -29.95 -21.75 2.71
C LYS A 550 -30.24 -22.22 1.28
N GLY A 551 -30.05 -23.50 0.99
CA GLY A 551 -30.42 -24.11 -0.29
C GLY A 551 -29.75 -23.45 -1.50
N ARG A 552 -30.49 -22.65 -2.27
CA ARG A 552 -29.98 -21.91 -3.44
C ARG A 552 -29.33 -20.57 -3.10
N ASN A 553 -29.44 -20.09 -1.86
CA ASN A 553 -28.88 -18.81 -1.41
C ASN A 553 -27.45 -18.98 -0.86
N TRP A 554 -26.54 -18.16 -1.38
CA TRP A 554 -25.10 -18.18 -1.10
C TRP A 554 -24.66 -16.78 -0.65
N CYS A 555 -23.77 -16.73 0.33
CA CYS A 555 -23.04 -15.51 0.70
C CYS A 555 -21.90 -15.29 -0.29
N PHE A 556 -21.74 -14.04 -0.74
CA PHE A 556 -20.54 -13.58 -1.42
C PHE A 556 -20.14 -12.26 -0.76
N SER A 557 -19.08 -12.28 0.04
CA SER A 557 -18.56 -11.08 0.71
C SER A 557 -17.07 -10.94 0.43
N ARG A 558 -16.58 -9.71 0.34
CA ARG A 558 -15.15 -9.44 0.55
C ARG A 558 -14.90 -9.57 2.06
N SER A 559 -13.76 -10.12 2.48
CA SER A 559 -13.30 -9.86 3.85
C SER A 559 -12.89 -8.40 3.96
N VAL A 560 -13.25 -7.77 5.07
CA VAL A 560 -12.68 -6.50 5.47
C VAL A 560 -11.26 -6.79 5.92
N ASP A 561 -10.30 -6.67 5.01
CA ASP A 561 -8.94 -6.35 5.44
C ASP A 561 -9.06 -5.07 6.30
N PRO A 562 -8.56 -5.01 7.56
CA PRO A 562 -8.88 -3.89 8.46
C PRO A 562 -8.55 -2.49 7.93
N LEU A 563 -7.61 -2.39 6.97
CA LEU A 563 -7.20 -1.16 6.28
C LEU A 563 -8.11 -0.77 5.07
N ALA A 564 -9.03 -1.63 4.62
CA ALA A 564 -9.69 -1.49 3.32
C ALA A 564 -11.11 -0.89 3.34
N SER A 565 -11.73 -0.75 4.52
CA SER A 565 -13.16 -0.39 4.64
C SER A 565 -13.47 1.10 4.79
N GLN A 566 -12.72 2.00 4.12
CA GLN A 566 -13.18 3.38 3.86
C GLN A 566 -12.37 4.09 2.75
N VAL A 567 -12.74 3.86 1.48
CA VAL A 567 -12.23 4.63 0.33
C VAL A 567 -13.40 5.23 -0.46
N VAL A 568 -13.79 6.47 -0.12
CA VAL A 568 -14.66 7.33 -0.93
C VAL A 568 -14.19 8.80 -0.82
N SER A 569 -13.52 9.27 -1.87
CA SER A 569 -13.26 10.68 -2.25
C SER A 569 -12.83 11.69 -1.16
N SER A 570 -11.57 12.15 -1.23
CA SER A 570 -11.06 13.38 -0.62
C SER A 570 -10.58 14.44 -1.64
N HIS A 571 -10.78 14.21 -2.95
CA HIS A 571 -10.21 15.01 -4.05
C HIS A 571 -11.23 15.56 -5.07
N SER A 572 -12.46 15.82 -4.61
CA SER A 572 -13.52 16.39 -5.42
C SER A 572 -13.42 17.92 -5.54
N PRO A 573 -13.61 18.53 -6.74
CA PRO A 573 -13.62 19.98 -6.87
C PRO A 573 -14.87 20.58 -6.23
N SER A 574 -14.74 21.54 -5.31
CA SER A 574 -15.91 22.07 -4.57
C SER A 574 -16.83 22.96 -5.43
N THR A 575 -16.33 23.45 -6.56
CA THR A 575 -16.97 24.52 -7.36
C THR A 575 -17.12 24.12 -8.83
N ILE A 576 -18.29 24.39 -9.42
CA ILE A 576 -18.60 24.10 -10.84
C ILE A 576 -17.54 24.71 -11.79
N LYS A 577 -17.00 25.88 -11.47
CA LYS A 577 -15.91 26.53 -12.23
C LYS A 577 -14.64 25.67 -12.30
N GLN A 578 -14.24 25.03 -11.19
CA GLN A 578 -13.07 24.15 -11.12
C GLN A 578 -13.30 22.85 -11.90
N LEU A 579 -14.52 22.29 -11.81
CA LEU A 579 -14.92 21.13 -12.60
C LEU A 579 -14.84 21.42 -14.11
N TRP A 580 -15.41 22.55 -14.55
CA TRP A 580 -15.41 22.93 -15.96
C TRP A 580 -13.99 23.19 -16.48
N GLN A 581 -13.14 23.87 -15.70
CA GLN A 581 -11.74 24.07 -16.03
C GLN A 581 -10.96 22.75 -16.20
N ARG A 582 -11.14 21.77 -15.30
CA ARG A 582 -10.51 20.45 -15.40
C ARG A 582 -11.01 19.62 -16.59
N ILE A 583 -12.30 19.70 -16.91
CA ILE A 583 -12.87 19.02 -18.10
C ILE A 583 -12.36 19.67 -19.39
N SER A 584 -12.18 20.98 -19.43
CA SER A 584 -11.63 21.69 -20.59
C SER A 584 -10.11 21.51 -20.81
N SER A 585 -9.41 20.82 -19.91
CA SER A 585 -7.97 20.60 -19.95
C SER A 585 -7.57 19.11 -19.99
N SER A 586 -8.45 18.26 -20.53
CA SER A 586 -8.32 16.79 -20.44
C SER A 586 -8.90 16.13 -21.69
N ASP A 587 -8.02 15.58 -22.52
CA ASP A 587 -8.36 14.99 -23.83
C ASP A 587 -9.04 13.60 -23.73
N SER A 588 -9.07 12.97 -22.55
CA SER A 588 -9.64 11.62 -22.40
C SER A 588 -11.05 11.63 -21.79
N SER A 589 -11.98 10.99 -22.52
CA SER A 589 -13.39 10.87 -22.12
C SER A 589 -13.60 10.05 -20.83
N SER A 590 -12.67 9.14 -20.51
CA SER A 590 -12.68 8.32 -19.30
C SER A 590 -12.33 9.11 -18.04
N LEU A 591 -11.29 9.95 -18.07
CA LEU A 591 -10.93 10.82 -16.94
C LEU A 591 -12.01 11.89 -16.72
N ASN A 592 -12.53 12.48 -17.80
CA ASN A 592 -13.63 13.46 -17.71
C ASN A 592 -14.90 12.87 -17.08
N ALA A 593 -15.22 11.60 -17.37
CA ALA A 593 -16.31 10.90 -16.70
C ALA A 593 -16.03 10.65 -15.20
N GLN A 594 -14.78 10.34 -14.84
CA GLN A 594 -14.38 10.09 -13.45
C GLN A 594 -14.45 11.38 -12.60
N PHE A 595 -13.86 12.49 -13.06
CA PHE A 595 -13.94 13.77 -12.36
C PHE A 595 -15.38 14.28 -12.17
N LEU A 596 -16.27 14.01 -13.14
CA LEU A 596 -17.71 14.29 -13.01
C LEU A 596 -18.35 13.48 -11.88
N ILE A 597 -18.03 12.18 -11.80
CA ILE A 597 -18.53 11.25 -10.78
C ILE A 597 -18.04 11.61 -9.38
N ASP A 598 -16.78 12.04 -9.24
CA ASP A 598 -16.20 12.42 -7.95
C ASP A 598 -16.78 13.74 -7.43
N PHE A 599 -16.97 14.74 -8.32
CA PHE A 599 -17.70 15.99 -8.01
C PHE A 599 -19.13 15.72 -7.53
N ILE A 600 -19.83 14.82 -8.23
CA ILE A 600 -21.19 14.40 -7.88
C ILE A 600 -21.24 13.72 -6.51
N SER A 601 -20.29 12.83 -6.24
CA SER A 601 -20.25 12.02 -5.02
C SER A 601 -20.01 12.87 -3.77
N ASP A 602 -19.05 13.80 -3.79
CA ASP A 602 -18.81 14.74 -2.68
C ASP A 602 -20.01 15.66 -2.44
N LYS A 603 -20.59 16.24 -3.50
CA LYS A 603 -21.77 17.10 -3.38
C LYS A 603 -22.98 16.34 -2.78
N MET A 604 -23.10 15.05 -3.07
CA MET A 604 -24.10 14.18 -2.45
C MET A 604 -23.76 13.84 -1.00
N ASN A 605 -22.51 13.53 -0.67
CA ASN A 605 -22.07 13.25 0.70
C ASN A 605 -22.30 14.46 1.62
N ASN A 606 -21.91 15.67 1.19
CA ASN A 606 -22.14 16.91 1.93
C ASN A 606 -23.63 17.24 2.10
N ALA A 607 -24.45 16.98 1.07
CA ALA A 607 -25.91 17.10 1.17
C ALA A 607 -26.50 16.07 2.15
N TRP A 608 -25.97 14.85 2.19
CA TRP A 608 -26.40 13.79 3.10
C TRP A 608 -26.09 14.11 4.57
N LEU A 609 -24.85 14.54 4.85
CA LEU A 609 -24.44 15.03 6.17
C LEU A 609 -25.30 16.22 6.64
N GLY A 610 -25.74 17.08 5.72
CA GLY A 610 -26.68 18.18 5.99
C GLY A 610 -28.14 17.76 6.23
N LEU A 611 -28.52 16.53 5.87
CA LEU A 611 -29.82 15.92 6.20
C LEU A 611 -29.74 15.12 7.51
N GLU A 612 -28.60 14.48 7.77
CA GLU A 612 -28.30 13.75 9.00
C GLU A 612 -28.26 14.68 10.22
N LYS A 613 -27.54 15.81 10.11
CA LYS A 613 -27.40 16.85 11.15
C LYS A 613 -28.66 17.73 11.35
N ALA A 614 -29.79 17.39 10.73
CA ALA A 614 -31.02 18.14 10.91
C ALA A 614 -31.70 17.78 12.25
N PRO A 615 -32.28 18.76 12.97
CA PRO A 615 -32.92 18.49 14.26
C PRO A 615 -34.12 17.54 14.11
N ASP A 616 -34.33 16.70 15.13
CA ASP A 616 -35.38 15.69 15.12
C ASP A 616 -36.80 16.30 14.99
N GLY A 617 -37.69 15.53 14.38
CA GLY A 617 -39.01 16.02 13.91
C GLY A 617 -38.97 16.78 12.57
N SER A 618 -37.85 17.37 12.17
CA SER A 618 -37.72 18.13 10.92
C SER A 618 -38.00 17.30 9.67
N PHE A 619 -38.60 17.92 8.64
CA PHE A 619 -38.79 17.31 7.32
C PHE A 619 -37.48 16.80 6.70
N LYS A 620 -36.35 17.47 6.97
CA LYS A 620 -35.01 17.03 6.54
C LYS A 620 -34.60 15.70 7.19
N ARG A 621 -34.85 15.52 8.48
CA ARG A 621 -34.58 14.29 9.23
C ARG A 621 -35.50 13.15 8.77
N LYS A 622 -36.77 13.45 8.43
CA LYS A 622 -37.69 12.49 7.79
C LYS A 622 -37.19 12.04 6.40
N ILE A 623 -36.63 12.95 5.60
CA ILE A 623 -35.97 12.61 4.33
C ILE A 623 -34.76 11.68 4.56
N HIS A 624 -33.92 11.96 5.58
CA HIS A 624 -32.79 11.10 5.93
C HIS A 624 -33.24 9.67 6.30
N GLY A 625 -34.28 9.53 7.13
CA GLY A 625 -34.87 8.23 7.49
C GLY A 625 -35.46 7.45 6.29
N VAL A 626 -36.16 8.14 5.37
CA VAL A 626 -36.63 7.53 4.11
C VAL A 626 -35.44 7.12 3.24
N GLY A 627 -34.38 7.95 3.19
CA GLY A 627 -33.13 7.64 2.50
C GLY A 627 -32.45 6.38 3.05
N LEU A 628 -32.33 6.23 4.37
CA LEU A 628 -31.80 5.02 5.01
C LEU A 628 -32.64 3.79 4.68
N THR A 629 -33.97 3.91 4.68
CA THR A 629 -34.88 2.82 4.26
C THR A 629 -34.67 2.42 2.79
N LEU A 630 -34.43 3.38 1.90
CA LEU A 630 -34.10 3.13 0.49
C LEU A 630 -32.71 2.48 0.30
N LEU A 631 -31.71 2.89 1.10
CA LEU A 631 -30.37 2.29 1.10
C LEU A 631 -30.38 0.85 1.68
N ALA A 632 -31.20 0.57 2.69
CA ALA A 632 -31.36 -0.76 3.26
C ALA A 632 -31.90 -1.78 2.24
N ARG A 633 -32.71 -1.31 1.27
CA ARG A 633 -33.30 -2.10 0.17
C ARG A 633 -32.32 -2.40 -0.99
N VAL A 634 -31.08 -1.90 -0.96
CA VAL A 634 -30.06 -2.21 -1.98
C VAL A 634 -29.65 -3.69 -1.89
N LYS A 635 -29.66 -4.38 -3.04
CA LYS A 635 -29.39 -5.84 -3.09
C LYS A 635 -27.96 -6.16 -2.64
N PRO A 636 -27.74 -7.20 -1.82
CA PRO A 636 -26.40 -7.50 -1.29
C PRO A 636 -25.39 -7.88 -2.39
N SER A 637 -25.85 -8.44 -3.52
CA SER A 637 -25.00 -8.66 -4.70
C SER A 637 -24.44 -7.36 -5.31
N GLU A 638 -25.17 -6.25 -5.24
CA GLU A 638 -24.69 -4.94 -5.71
C GLU A 638 -23.60 -4.39 -4.77
N ILE A 639 -23.76 -4.60 -3.46
CA ILE A 639 -22.78 -4.19 -2.44
C ILE A 639 -21.48 -5.00 -2.62
N PHE A 640 -21.60 -6.32 -2.77
CA PHE A 640 -20.48 -7.21 -3.09
C PHE A 640 -19.73 -6.77 -4.35
N LEU A 641 -20.42 -6.57 -5.48
CA LEU A 641 -19.76 -6.18 -6.73
C LEU A 641 -19.10 -4.79 -6.64
N LYS A 642 -19.66 -3.83 -5.90
CA LYS A 642 -19.04 -2.51 -5.69
C LYS A 642 -17.74 -2.54 -4.87
N SER A 643 -17.54 -3.58 -4.04
CA SER A 643 -16.32 -3.79 -3.23
C SER A 643 -15.11 -4.27 -4.03
N ILE A 644 -15.30 -4.64 -5.30
CA ILE A 644 -14.24 -5.07 -6.21
C ILE A 644 -13.85 -3.87 -7.08
N SER A 645 -12.68 -3.28 -6.82
CA SER A 645 -12.14 -2.21 -7.67
C SER A 645 -11.56 -2.77 -8.98
N ARG A 646 -11.44 -1.93 -10.00
CA ARG A 646 -10.74 -2.23 -11.26
C ARG A 646 -9.28 -2.64 -11.04
N GLU A 647 -8.67 -2.10 -9.98
CA GLU A 647 -7.26 -2.26 -9.60
C GLU A 647 -6.93 -3.63 -8.98
N VAL A 648 -7.95 -4.44 -8.64
CA VAL A 648 -7.75 -5.78 -8.09
C VAL A 648 -7.03 -6.65 -9.13
N THR A 649 -5.88 -7.19 -8.75
CA THR A 649 -4.98 -7.95 -9.63
C THR A 649 -5.13 -9.46 -9.43
N ASP A 650 -5.18 -9.92 -8.18
CA ASP A 650 -5.54 -11.30 -7.84
C ASP A 650 -6.81 -11.35 -6.95
N VAL A 651 -7.54 -12.47 -7.03
CA VAL A 651 -8.63 -12.80 -6.09
C VAL A 651 -8.25 -14.04 -5.28
N GLU A 652 -8.36 -13.95 -3.96
CA GLU A 652 -8.20 -15.07 -3.02
C GLU A 652 -9.60 -15.44 -2.50
N VAL A 653 -10.04 -16.69 -2.67
CA VAL A 653 -11.40 -17.12 -2.30
C VAL A 653 -11.34 -18.21 -1.24
N THR A 654 -11.76 -17.87 -0.02
CA THR A 654 -11.94 -18.82 1.09
C THR A 654 -13.32 -19.47 0.99
N TYR A 655 -13.38 -20.80 1.02
CA TYR A 655 -14.62 -21.57 0.93
C TYR A 655 -14.59 -22.82 1.85
N PRO A 656 -15.75 -23.35 2.31
CA PRO A 656 -15.82 -24.58 3.12
C PRO A 656 -15.18 -25.80 2.44
N SER A 657 -14.36 -26.56 3.17
CA SER A 657 -13.63 -27.72 2.59
C SER A 657 -14.52 -28.85 2.03
N SER A 658 -15.77 -28.97 2.47
CA SER A 658 -16.76 -29.93 1.95
C SER A 658 -17.24 -29.64 0.52
N LEU A 659 -16.99 -28.43 -0.01
CA LEU A 659 -17.54 -27.99 -1.30
C LEU A 659 -16.55 -28.19 -2.45
N ASN A 660 -17.06 -28.57 -3.63
CA ASN A 660 -16.24 -28.72 -4.82
C ASN A 660 -15.80 -27.33 -5.37
N PRO A 661 -14.49 -27.06 -5.55
CA PRO A 661 -14.00 -25.77 -6.04
C PRO A 661 -14.54 -25.39 -7.43
N ARG A 662 -14.84 -26.38 -8.29
CA ARG A 662 -15.49 -26.12 -9.60
C ARG A 662 -16.87 -25.48 -9.43
N LEU A 663 -17.63 -25.91 -8.43
CA LEU A 663 -18.96 -25.36 -8.13
C LEU A 663 -18.87 -23.94 -7.56
N VAL A 664 -17.92 -23.68 -6.64
CA VAL A 664 -17.66 -22.33 -6.10
C VAL A 664 -17.29 -21.35 -7.23
N ARG A 665 -16.38 -21.77 -8.14
CA ARG A 665 -15.99 -20.97 -9.31
C ARG A 665 -17.13 -20.75 -10.31
N GLN A 666 -17.96 -21.76 -10.57
CA GLN A 666 -19.17 -21.60 -11.40
C GLN A 666 -20.17 -20.61 -10.79
N ARG A 667 -20.38 -20.66 -9.46
CA ARG A 667 -21.24 -19.70 -8.74
C ARG A 667 -20.70 -18.27 -8.82
N LEU A 668 -19.39 -18.08 -8.65
CA LEU A 668 -18.71 -16.79 -8.83
C LEU A 668 -18.82 -16.26 -10.27
N ARG A 669 -18.58 -17.10 -11.29
CA ARG A 669 -18.75 -16.71 -12.70
C ARG A 669 -20.19 -16.33 -13.01
N HIS A 670 -21.16 -17.06 -12.45
CA HIS A 670 -22.59 -16.77 -12.64
C HIS A 670 -23.03 -15.45 -12.00
N ILE A 671 -22.59 -15.13 -10.76
CA ILE A 671 -22.92 -13.83 -10.15
C ILE A 671 -22.23 -12.66 -10.87
N ALA A 672 -20.99 -12.85 -11.38
CA ALA A 672 -20.31 -11.86 -12.21
C ALA A 672 -21.05 -11.62 -13.55
N MET A 673 -21.33 -12.67 -14.34
CA MET A 673 -22.10 -12.59 -15.59
C MET A 673 -23.48 -11.94 -15.40
N ARG A 674 -24.24 -12.42 -14.40
CA ARG A 674 -25.58 -11.89 -14.09
C ARG A 674 -25.48 -10.44 -13.60
N GLY A 675 -24.42 -10.11 -12.86
CA GLY A 675 -24.07 -8.75 -12.45
C GLY A 675 -23.90 -7.83 -13.66
N THR A 676 -23.00 -8.17 -14.58
CA THR A 676 -22.71 -7.36 -15.78
C THR A 676 -23.97 -7.09 -16.60
N ILE A 677 -24.80 -8.11 -16.87
CA ILE A 677 -26.06 -7.94 -17.62
C ILE A 677 -27.06 -7.03 -16.87
N ILE A 678 -27.27 -7.27 -15.58
CA ILE A 678 -28.23 -6.51 -14.77
C ILE A 678 -27.79 -5.06 -14.58
N HIS A 679 -26.55 -4.85 -14.13
CA HIS A 679 -26.04 -3.51 -13.81
C HIS A 679 -25.84 -2.68 -15.09
N LYS A 680 -25.50 -3.27 -16.24
CA LYS A 680 -25.51 -2.59 -17.54
C LYS A 680 -26.91 -2.11 -17.93
N LYS A 681 -27.95 -2.95 -17.83
CA LYS A 681 -29.34 -2.56 -18.15
C LYS A 681 -29.84 -1.42 -17.25
N TYR A 682 -29.65 -1.55 -15.94
CA TYR A 682 -30.10 -0.53 -14.99
C TYR A 682 -29.24 0.74 -14.99
N PHE A 683 -27.96 0.67 -15.35
CA PHE A 683 -27.13 1.85 -15.59
C PHE A 683 -27.71 2.71 -16.71
N TYR A 684 -27.89 2.15 -17.92
CA TYR A 684 -28.48 2.90 -19.04
C TYR A 684 -29.89 3.40 -18.74
N GLY A 685 -30.73 2.58 -18.09
CA GLY A 685 -32.08 2.99 -17.65
C GLY A 685 -32.12 4.04 -16.54
N SER A 686 -31.02 4.25 -15.80
CA SER A 686 -30.88 5.36 -14.84
C SER A 686 -30.35 6.62 -15.55
N VAL A 687 -29.39 6.47 -16.47
CA VAL A 687 -28.84 7.57 -17.29
C VAL A 687 -29.92 8.27 -18.10
N THR A 688 -30.83 7.53 -18.75
CA THR A 688 -31.96 8.12 -19.49
C THR A 688 -32.97 8.86 -18.60
N LEU A 689 -32.95 8.62 -17.28
CA LEU A 689 -33.82 9.25 -16.29
C LEU A 689 -33.18 10.51 -15.66
N ILE A 690 -31.88 10.74 -15.85
CA ILE A 690 -31.17 11.95 -15.37
C ILE A 690 -31.74 13.23 -15.99
N PRO A 691 -31.95 13.36 -17.32
CA PRO A 691 -32.52 14.59 -17.90
C PRO A 691 -33.93 14.90 -17.37
N LEU A 692 -34.76 13.87 -17.18
CA LEU A 692 -36.13 14.02 -16.71
C LEU A 692 -36.19 14.46 -15.23
N THR A 693 -35.32 13.91 -14.38
CA THR A 693 -35.22 14.33 -12.97
C THR A 693 -34.46 15.65 -12.79
N SER A 694 -33.54 15.98 -13.71
CA SER A 694 -32.88 17.29 -13.78
C SER A 694 -33.88 18.43 -14.02
N ALA A 695 -34.91 18.22 -14.85
CA ALA A 695 -35.98 19.20 -15.07
C ALA A 695 -36.77 19.55 -13.79
N LEU A 696 -36.84 18.63 -12.81
CA LEU A 696 -37.48 18.88 -11.52
C LEU A 696 -36.61 19.75 -10.58
N CYS A 697 -35.32 19.92 -10.88
CA CYS A 697 -34.40 20.69 -10.03
C CYS A 697 -34.66 22.21 -10.01
N VAL A 698 -35.60 22.69 -10.83
CA VAL A 698 -36.09 24.08 -10.85
C VAL A 698 -37.01 24.39 -9.66
N LEU A 699 -37.52 23.37 -8.96
CA LEU A 699 -38.42 23.54 -7.81
C LEU A 699 -37.63 23.84 -6.51
N PRO A 700 -38.16 24.63 -5.57
CA PRO A 700 -37.49 25.03 -4.33
C PRO A 700 -37.44 23.92 -3.25
N LEU A 701 -37.69 22.67 -3.63
CA LEU A 701 -37.65 21.50 -2.72
C LEU A 701 -36.25 20.85 -2.76
N PRO A 702 -35.85 20.11 -1.71
CA PRO A 702 -34.67 19.27 -1.80
C PRO A 702 -34.85 18.23 -2.93
N ASN A 703 -33.94 18.23 -3.90
CA ASN A 703 -34.05 17.47 -5.15
C ASN A 703 -33.74 15.96 -4.99
N VAL A 704 -34.34 15.33 -3.98
CA VAL A 704 -34.18 13.91 -3.62
C VAL A 704 -34.37 12.96 -4.81
N PRO A 705 -35.35 13.13 -5.73
CA PRO A 705 -35.49 12.23 -6.88
C PRO A 705 -34.28 12.28 -7.83
N PHE A 706 -33.71 13.46 -8.07
CA PHE A 706 -32.52 13.64 -8.89
C PHE A 706 -31.29 13.00 -8.22
N PHE A 707 -31.04 13.32 -6.94
CA PHE A 707 -29.92 12.71 -6.20
C PHE A 707 -30.06 11.19 -6.06
N TRP A 708 -31.28 10.65 -5.97
CA TRP A 708 -31.52 9.20 -5.97
C TRP A 708 -31.21 8.56 -7.32
N VAL A 709 -31.69 9.12 -8.44
CA VAL A 709 -31.37 8.60 -9.79
C VAL A 709 -29.86 8.71 -10.07
N LEU A 710 -29.21 9.76 -9.60
CA LEU A 710 -27.77 9.96 -9.70
C LEU A 710 -26.99 8.92 -8.86
N PHE A 711 -27.43 8.67 -7.62
CA PHE A 711 -26.92 7.59 -6.77
C PHE A 711 -27.09 6.21 -7.42
N ARG A 712 -28.28 5.90 -7.97
CA ARG A 712 -28.52 4.62 -8.67
C ARG A 712 -27.63 4.49 -9.89
N THR A 713 -27.45 5.56 -10.67
CA THR A 713 -26.54 5.58 -11.82
C THR A 713 -25.11 5.23 -11.41
N TYR A 714 -24.56 5.92 -10.41
CA TYR A 714 -23.22 5.63 -9.89
C TYR A 714 -23.10 4.21 -9.28
N SER A 715 -24.10 3.79 -8.51
CA SER A 715 -24.12 2.47 -7.85
C SER A 715 -24.17 1.32 -8.87
N HIS A 716 -24.97 1.46 -9.94
CA HIS A 716 -24.96 0.51 -11.05
C HIS A 716 -23.66 0.57 -11.87
N TRP A 717 -23.07 1.74 -12.08
CA TRP A 717 -21.79 1.89 -12.78
C TRP A 717 -20.62 1.21 -12.03
N ARG A 718 -20.43 1.49 -10.73
CA ARG A 718 -19.40 0.81 -9.92
C ARG A 718 -19.63 -0.71 -9.85
N ALA A 719 -20.87 -1.16 -9.70
CA ALA A 719 -21.19 -2.59 -9.67
C ALA A 719 -20.90 -3.28 -11.02
N LEU A 720 -21.15 -2.61 -12.14
CA LEU A 720 -20.79 -3.09 -13.47
C LEU A 720 -19.27 -3.24 -13.63
N GLN A 721 -18.50 -2.26 -13.17
CA GLN A 721 -17.03 -2.31 -13.27
C GLN A 721 -16.41 -3.41 -12.39
N GLY A 722 -16.95 -3.61 -11.18
CA GLY A 722 -16.56 -4.74 -10.33
C GLY A 722 -16.98 -6.10 -10.90
N SER A 723 -18.12 -6.20 -11.58
CA SER A 723 -18.57 -7.45 -12.21
C SER A 723 -17.80 -7.78 -13.49
N GLU A 724 -17.45 -6.78 -14.30
CA GLU A 724 -16.58 -6.94 -15.47
C GLU A 724 -15.16 -7.38 -15.04
N LYS A 725 -14.59 -6.76 -13.98
CA LYS A 725 -13.27 -7.15 -13.46
C LYS A 725 -13.27 -8.54 -12.81
N LEU A 726 -14.28 -8.87 -11.98
CA LEU A 726 -14.44 -10.21 -11.42
C LEU A 726 -14.63 -11.27 -12.51
N LEU A 727 -15.37 -10.95 -13.57
CA LEU A 727 -15.59 -11.85 -14.70
C LEU A 727 -14.29 -12.16 -15.44
N GLN A 728 -13.42 -11.16 -15.67
CA GLN A 728 -12.08 -11.34 -16.24
C GLN A 728 -11.26 -12.33 -15.38
N LEU A 729 -11.03 -11.98 -14.10
CA LEU A 729 -10.18 -12.75 -13.18
C LEU A 729 -10.66 -14.21 -12.99
N VAL A 730 -11.98 -14.45 -13.05
CA VAL A 730 -12.56 -15.81 -12.98
C VAL A 730 -12.51 -16.55 -14.31
N SER A 731 -12.44 -15.86 -15.45
CA SER A 731 -12.47 -16.45 -16.80
C SER A 731 -11.08 -16.78 -17.35
N ASP A 732 -10.07 -15.93 -17.18
CA ASP A 732 -8.76 -16.09 -17.81
C ASP A 732 -8.09 -17.43 -17.43
N HIS A 733 -8.22 -17.81 -16.15
CA HIS A 733 -7.79 -19.11 -15.61
C HIS A 733 -8.42 -20.34 -16.32
N SER A 734 -9.48 -20.20 -17.13
CA SER A 734 -10.05 -21.31 -17.92
C SER A 734 -9.23 -21.63 -19.17
N GLN A 735 -8.64 -20.63 -19.83
CA GLN A 735 -7.70 -20.87 -20.93
C GLN A 735 -6.42 -21.51 -20.38
N THR A 736 -5.90 -21.01 -19.26
CA THR A 736 -4.72 -21.60 -18.61
C THR A 736 -4.94 -23.06 -18.19
N GLN A 737 -6.11 -23.40 -17.61
CA GLN A 737 -6.40 -24.79 -17.25
C GLN A 737 -6.57 -25.70 -18.47
N ASN A 738 -7.24 -25.24 -19.52
CA ASN A 738 -7.39 -26.06 -20.73
C ASN A 738 -6.03 -26.32 -21.40
N LEU A 739 -5.13 -25.33 -21.45
CA LEU A 739 -3.76 -25.48 -21.95
C LEU A 739 -2.90 -26.44 -21.10
N ILE A 740 -3.08 -26.43 -19.77
CA ILE A 740 -2.41 -27.38 -18.87
C ILE A 740 -2.93 -28.81 -19.08
N VAL A 741 -4.25 -28.98 -19.25
CA VAL A 741 -4.86 -30.30 -19.51
C VAL A 741 -4.45 -30.86 -20.87
N SER A 742 -4.49 -30.06 -21.95
CA SER A 742 -4.06 -30.50 -23.28
C SER A 742 -2.58 -30.85 -23.37
N ASN A 743 -1.75 -30.29 -22.48
CA ASN A 743 -0.34 -30.63 -22.37
C ASN A 743 -0.12 -31.88 -21.50
N ALA A 744 -0.99 -32.14 -20.51
CA ALA A 744 -0.97 -33.37 -19.72
C ALA A 744 -1.40 -34.59 -20.55
N GLU A 745 -2.47 -34.47 -21.35
CA GLU A 745 -2.98 -35.52 -22.25
C GLU A 745 -1.96 -35.93 -23.33
N LYS A 746 -0.99 -35.07 -23.66
CA LYS A 746 0.17 -35.39 -24.52
C LYS A 746 1.34 -36.07 -23.78
N SER A 747 1.22 -36.32 -22.48
CA SER A 747 2.28 -36.89 -21.63
C SER A 747 1.88 -38.16 -20.88
N GLU A 748 0.61 -38.58 -20.93
CA GLU A 748 0.16 -39.86 -20.36
C GLU A 748 0.48 -41.05 -21.28
N SER A 749 1.77 -41.22 -21.59
CA SER A 749 2.32 -42.43 -22.20
C SER A 749 3.64 -42.86 -21.56
N ASP A 750 3.77 -42.72 -20.24
CA ASP A 750 4.70 -43.54 -19.46
C ASP A 750 4.34 -43.61 -17.96
N HIS A 751 4.73 -44.70 -17.30
CA HIS A 751 4.16 -45.13 -16.01
C HIS A 751 5.16 -44.96 -14.85
N ASN A 752 4.82 -44.20 -13.78
CA ASN A 752 4.65 -44.73 -12.41
C ASN A 752 4.65 -43.72 -11.23
N ASN A 753 3.91 -44.13 -10.19
CA ASN A 753 3.79 -43.61 -8.83
C ASN A 753 4.97 -42.79 -8.23
N LYS A 754 4.66 -41.58 -7.73
CA LYS A 754 5.19 -41.04 -6.47
C LYS A 754 4.23 -39.99 -5.87
N LYS A 755 4.04 -40.02 -4.55
CA LYS A 755 3.25 -39.00 -3.83
C LYS A 755 3.91 -37.63 -4.02
N HIS A 756 3.17 -36.66 -4.58
CA HIS A 756 3.69 -35.31 -4.75
C HIS A 756 3.15 -34.34 -3.70
N GLU A 757 4.07 -33.82 -2.89
CA GLU A 757 3.82 -32.80 -1.87
C GLU A 757 3.57 -31.42 -2.50
N SER A 758 2.85 -30.55 -1.79
CA SER A 758 2.32 -29.28 -2.31
C SER A 758 3.43 -28.30 -2.71
N LYS A 759 3.57 -28.03 -4.00
CA LYS A 759 4.48 -27.01 -4.54
C LYS A 759 3.74 -25.68 -4.78
N ASN A 760 4.33 -24.61 -4.27
CA ASN A 760 3.99 -23.18 -4.42
C ASN A 760 2.90 -22.81 -5.45
N LEU A 761 1.74 -22.37 -4.97
CA LEU A 761 0.66 -21.81 -5.78
C LEU A 761 0.74 -20.28 -5.98
N GLN A 762 1.92 -19.68 -5.81
CA GLN A 762 2.15 -18.24 -5.92
C GLN A 762 2.32 -17.83 -7.38
N GLY A 763 1.23 -17.41 -8.03
CA GLY A 763 1.25 -16.92 -9.42
C GLY A 763 -0.06 -17.01 -10.21
N LEU A 764 -1.21 -17.30 -9.56
CA LEU A 764 -2.52 -17.42 -10.21
C LEU A 764 -3.44 -16.23 -9.86
N PRO A 765 -4.07 -15.56 -10.85
CA PRO A 765 -5.03 -14.46 -10.60
C PRO A 765 -6.30 -14.85 -9.81
N LEU A 766 -6.55 -16.15 -9.62
CA LEU A 766 -7.60 -16.69 -8.77
C LEU A 766 -7.04 -17.85 -7.94
N VAL A 767 -6.90 -17.65 -6.63
CA VAL A 767 -6.49 -18.67 -5.66
C VAL A 767 -7.73 -19.12 -4.90
N LEU A 768 -8.06 -20.43 -4.96
CA LEU A 768 -9.17 -21.02 -4.21
C LEU A 768 -8.61 -21.73 -2.96
N GLN A 769 -8.91 -21.24 -1.76
CA GLN A 769 -8.47 -21.81 -0.49
C GLN A 769 -9.63 -22.57 0.23
N PRO A 770 -9.54 -23.91 0.40
CA PRO A 770 -10.47 -24.65 1.24
C PRO A 770 -10.15 -24.43 2.74
N SER A 771 -11.12 -23.93 3.51
CA SER A 771 -11.01 -23.74 4.96
C SER A 771 -11.82 -24.77 5.73
N LYS A 772 -11.12 -25.53 6.59
CA LYS A 772 -11.72 -26.49 7.53
C LYS A 772 -12.48 -25.82 8.67
N GLU A 773 -12.00 -24.64 9.11
CA GLU A 773 -12.67 -23.87 10.16
C GLU A 773 -14.01 -23.32 9.67
N LEU A 774 -14.06 -22.77 8.45
CA LEU A 774 -15.30 -22.32 7.83
C LEU A 774 -16.29 -23.49 7.61
N ASP A 775 -15.77 -24.67 7.26
CA ASP A 775 -16.54 -25.92 7.16
C ASP A 775 -17.17 -26.31 8.51
N GLN A 776 -16.39 -26.25 9.61
CA GLN A 776 -16.89 -26.54 10.95
C GLN A 776 -18.00 -25.56 11.38
N PHE A 777 -17.85 -24.26 11.14
CA PHE A 777 -18.91 -23.28 11.45
C PHE A 777 -20.15 -23.47 10.58
N VAL A 778 -19.99 -23.81 9.30
CA VAL A 778 -21.13 -24.07 8.40
C VAL A 778 -21.87 -25.35 8.80
N CYS A 779 -21.16 -26.43 9.13
CA CYS A 779 -21.76 -27.71 9.53
C CYS A 779 -22.45 -27.65 10.91
N HIS A 780 -21.79 -27.14 11.95
CA HIS A 780 -22.41 -27.01 13.28
C HIS A 780 -23.49 -25.93 13.33
N GLY A 781 -23.39 -24.92 12.45
CA GLY A 781 -24.35 -23.82 12.37
C GLY A 781 -25.63 -24.13 11.62
N TYR A 782 -25.71 -25.24 10.88
CA TYR A 782 -26.85 -25.56 10.01
C TYR A 782 -28.02 -26.16 10.80
N LYS A 783 -29.22 -25.64 10.58
CA LYS A 783 -30.49 -26.20 11.07
C LYS A 783 -31.45 -26.35 9.90
N ASP A 784 -32.65 -26.90 10.11
CA ASP A 784 -33.63 -27.15 9.04
C ASP A 784 -34.01 -25.91 8.23
N GLU A 785 -33.93 -24.73 8.87
CA GLU A 785 -34.12 -23.44 8.21
C GLU A 785 -32.87 -22.83 7.54
N GLY A 786 -31.75 -23.56 7.46
CA GLY A 786 -30.44 -23.08 7.00
C GLY A 786 -29.55 -22.59 8.14
N LEU A 787 -28.46 -21.89 7.79
CA LEU A 787 -27.41 -21.47 8.72
C LEU A 787 -27.95 -20.50 9.80
N SER A 788 -27.67 -20.79 11.07
CA SER A 788 -28.20 -20.04 12.23
C SER A 788 -27.66 -18.60 12.31
N LYS A 789 -28.38 -17.70 13.02
CA LYS A 789 -27.92 -16.30 13.20
C LYS A 789 -26.62 -16.23 14.01
N CYS A 790 -26.43 -17.10 14.99
CA CYS A 790 -25.22 -17.15 15.81
C CYS A 790 -24.00 -17.57 14.97
N ALA A 791 -24.10 -18.69 14.24
CA ALA A 791 -23.01 -19.13 13.36
C ALA A 791 -22.65 -18.09 12.27
N ILE A 792 -23.62 -17.30 11.81
CA ILE A 792 -23.34 -16.15 10.93
C ILE A 792 -22.50 -15.09 11.65
N LEU A 793 -22.83 -14.72 12.89
CA LEU A 793 -22.04 -13.77 13.69
C LEU A 793 -20.62 -14.30 13.96
N ASP A 794 -20.47 -15.58 14.28
CA ASP A 794 -19.18 -16.21 14.55
C ASP A 794 -18.29 -16.22 13.29
N ILE A 795 -18.85 -16.58 12.13
CA ILE A 795 -18.16 -16.47 10.83
C ILE A 795 -17.81 -15.01 10.51
N CYS A 796 -18.70 -14.06 10.76
CA CYS A 796 -18.43 -12.64 10.49
C CYS A 796 -17.31 -12.08 11.40
N LYS A 797 -17.23 -12.54 12.66
CA LYS A 797 -16.17 -12.16 13.61
C LYS A 797 -14.83 -12.86 13.33
N LYS A 798 -14.84 -14.04 12.72
CA LYS A 798 -13.62 -14.84 12.44
C LYS A 798 -13.01 -14.57 11.06
N PHE A 799 -13.79 -14.07 10.11
CA PHE A 799 -13.37 -13.78 8.73
C PHE A 799 -13.61 -12.31 8.32
N ASP A 800 -13.79 -11.42 9.29
CA ASP A 800 -13.95 -9.97 9.14
C ASP A 800 -15.01 -9.59 8.09
N LEU A 801 -16.25 -10.08 8.25
CA LEU A 801 -17.34 -9.81 7.32
C LEU A 801 -18.36 -8.81 7.89
N ASN A 802 -18.91 -7.93 7.04
CA ASN A 802 -20.03 -7.09 7.44
C ASN A 802 -21.30 -7.93 7.69
N THR A 803 -21.57 -8.21 8.97
CA THR A 803 -22.75 -8.91 9.47
C THR A 803 -24.06 -8.47 8.80
N ASN A 804 -24.24 -7.17 8.57
CA ASN A 804 -25.48 -6.65 7.99
C ASN A 804 -25.68 -7.09 6.54
N ASP A 805 -24.61 -7.21 5.75
CA ASP A 805 -24.71 -7.63 4.34
C ASP A 805 -24.81 -9.16 4.21
N VAL A 806 -24.17 -9.92 5.11
CA VAL A 806 -24.36 -11.38 5.21
C VAL A 806 -25.81 -11.72 5.62
N LEU A 807 -26.39 -10.98 6.56
CA LEU A 807 -27.80 -11.14 6.94
C LEU A 807 -28.77 -10.74 5.81
N LYS A 808 -28.45 -9.74 4.97
CA LYS A 808 -29.21 -9.46 3.73
C LYS A 808 -29.19 -10.64 2.75
N PHE A 809 -28.04 -11.32 2.56
CA PHE A 809 -27.99 -12.54 1.74
C PHE A 809 -28.86 -13.67 2.29
N LYS A 810 -28.97 -13.81 3.62
CA LYS A 810 -29.88 -14.79 4.24
C LYS A 810 -31.37 -14.43 4.03
N ASN A 811 -31.70 -13.14 4.13
CA ASN A 811 -33.09 -12.66 4.08
C ASN A 811 -33.62 -12.42 2.65
N SER A 812 -32.77 -12.47 1.61
CA SER A 812 -33.24 -12.41 0.23
C SER A 812 -34.06 -13.65 -0.13
N LYS A 813 -35.33 -13.45 -0.49
CA LYS A 813 -36.08 -14.42 -1.29
C LYS A 813 -35.64 -14.36 -2.76
#